data_AF-A0A7K1XXE6-F1
#
_entry.id   AF-A0A7K1XXE6-F1
#
_cell.length_a   1.000
_cell.length_b   1.000
_cell.length_c   1.000
_cell.angle_alpha   90.00
_cell.angle_beta   90.00
_cell.angle_gamma   90.00
#
_symmetry.space_group_name_H-M   'P 1'
#
loop_
_entity.id
_entity.type
_entity.pdbx_description
1 polymer ?
#
loop_
_entity_poly.entity_id
_entity_poly.type
_entity_poly.pdbx_seq_one_letter_code
_entity_poly.pdbx_strand_id
1 'polypeptide(L)'
;MGLVFLFPNIGRARQAGKGKVTIVRLNSHVRVKFGAEKLAGALRAKGYEVSLLTQGRAPLTGRTILVGVYGEKWLWHSADINHIWLNKPKKEGFSISSGKTTSVVAGADASGTLYGCMEIIERLNQAGTLPASLTLTDQPEMVLRGTCIGLQKPVYLPGRGVYEYPYTPATFPWFYDKALWIKYLDMMVENRYNSLYLWNGHPFASLVRLKDYPYAVEVDEATFKKNEEIFRFLTREADKRGIWVIQMFYNIIVSKPFAEKNNLKTQDRNRPIVPLIADYTRKSIAAFVEKYPNVGLMVALGEAMEGVGNDDIEWFTKTIIPGVKDGLKALGKTDEPPIVLRAHDTDAPAVMKAALPLYKNLYTEAKFNGEALTTYEPRGPWADLHRTLSRIGTVQIENVHILANLEPFRYGSADFIQRSVKAMHSVYEANGLHLYPQSSYWDWPYTADNVPGRILQVDRDWMWYKTWGRYAWNAQRDRVGEIAYWSDQLGARYGCEPAKGRLILDAYEEAGEISPKLLRRYGITDGNRQTLTLGMLMTQLISPNKFGLFPLLYNSEAPEGEMIIEYAEKQWKKQPHVGETPVRVAAEVEAHGKKAIKAINDALPFVTRDKTEFERLRNDMYCQAALADFYAEKVRAALQVLRFKYSDDIADLEKAFPLLQKSVAHFRELTGLTEKTYLYANSMQTSQRKIPMRGVDGTYKEWREMLPVYEKELGNLRRNIDSLKNAKGAVTQSAVVAFKNATVTLTGAAGEKITLSTGERVFGDTAAVITGMVPELRGLAAVRTNAAKQEADGTIVNFTCTAPVKLLVGYFNTRDQRYLKAPRLENDANANEFGQDEIRIANALVISGLTPVNVHVFSVSAGTHSISLGRGRCLVLGFIPGTQAVKTYDAALTNERDVDWLFN
;
A
#
# COMPACT_ATOMS: atom_id res chain seq x y z
N MET A 1 -21.99 -70.37 11.75
CA MET A 1 -23.07 -69.72 12.53
C MET A 1 -22.88 -68.22 12.41
N GLY A 2 -23.72 -67.56 11.61
CA GLY A 2 -23.67 -66.11 11.43
C GLY A 2 -24.37 -65.38 12.56
N LEU A 3 -23.77 -64.30 13.07
CA LEU A 3 -24.46 -63.31 13.87
C LEU A 3 -24.53 -62.00 13.08
N VAL A 4 -25.77 -61.61 12.81
CA VAL A 4 -26.21 -60.36 12.19
C VAL A 4 -26.02 -59.22 13.19
N PHE A 5 -25.26 -58.20 12.84
CA PHE A 5 -25.30 -56.90 13.52
C PHE A 5 -26.27 -55.98 12.78
N LEU A 6 -27.38 -55.65 13.44
CA LEU A 6 -28.34 -54.64 13.02
C LEU A 6 -27.69 -53.25 13.10
N PHE A 7 -27.56 -52.58 11.95
CA PHE A 7 -27.35 -51.13 11.91
C PHE A 7 -28.69 -50.41 12.15
N PRO A 8 -28.79 -49.46 13.08
CA PRO A 8 -29.96 -48.61 13.18
C PRO A 8 -30.00 -47.67 11.96
N ASN A 9 -31.09 -47.79 11.19
CA ASN A 9 -31.48 -46.82 10.17
C ASN A 9 -31.62 -45.43 10.82
N ILE A 10 -30.58 -44.59 10.70
CA ILE A 10 -30.74 -43.15 10.91
C ILE A 10 -31.52 -42.65 9.70
N GLY A 11 -32.84 -42.57 9.85
CA GLY A 11 -33.70 -41.91 8.89
C GLY A 11 -33.20 -40.49 8.66
N ARG A 12 -32.76 -40.19 7.44
CA ARG A 12 -32.70 -38.82 6.94
C ARG A 12 -34.12 -38.26 7.04
N ALA A 13 -34.37 -37.42 8.03
CA ALA A 13 -35.55 -36.57 8.04
C ALA A 13 -35.54 -35.79 6.72
N ARG A 14 -36.47 -36.11 5.81
CA ARG A 14 -36.78 -35.27 4.65
C ARG A 14 -37.25 -33.94 5.24
N GLN A 15 -36.42 -32.90 5.15
CA GLN A 15 -36.90 -31.53 5.33
C GLN A 15 -38.09 -31.34 4.37
N ALA A 16 -39.27 -31.03 4.91
CA ALA A 16 -40.39 -30.58 4.09
C ALA A 16 -39.92 -29.35 3.29
N GLY A 17 -40.00 -29.42 1.95
CA GLY A 17 -39.50 -28.36 1.08
C GLY A 17 -40.18 -27.01 1.37
N LYS A 18 -39.44 -25.90 1.32
CA LYS A 18 -39.96 -24.54 1.62
C LYS A 18 -40.88 -23.96 0.53
N GLY A 19 -41.45 -24.82 -0.31
CA GLY A 19 -42.27 -24.47 -1.47
C GLY A 19 -41.47 -24.24 -2.75
N LYS A 20 -42.22 -24.01 -3.84
CA LYS A 20 -41.69 -23.79 -5.20
C LYS A 20 -41.55 -22.29 -5.49
N VAL A 21 -40.40 -21.90 -6.05
CA VAL A 21 -40.10 -20.54 -6.52
C VAL A 21 -39.76 -20.58 -8.00
N THR A 22 -40.39 -19.71 -8.79
CA THR A 22 -40.05 -19.53 -10.20
C THR A 22 -39.30 -18.20 -10.38
N ILE A 23 -38.11 -18.24 -10.95
CA ILE A 23 -37.38 -17.05 -11.36
C ILE A 23 -37.57 -16.86 -12.87
N VAL A 24 -38.11 -15.71 -13.27
CA VAL A 24 -38.40 -15.37 -14.66
C VAL A 24 -37.51 -14.22 -15.10
N ARG A 25 -36.80 -14.40 -16.21
CA ARG A 25 -36.08 -13.33 -16.91
C ARG A 25 -36.37 -13.41 -18.40
N LEU A 26 -36.36 -12.28 -19.10
CA LEU A 26 -36.35 -12.28 -20.57
C LEU A 26 -35.00 -11.82 -21.13
N ASN A 27 -34.30 -10.93 -20.40
CA ASN A 27 -33.00 -10.42 -20.79
C ASN A 27 -31.94 -11.54 -20.86
N SER A 28 -31.22 -11.59 -21.98
CA SER A 28 -30.15 -12.56 -22.27
C SER A 28 -28.75 -12.07 -21.88
N HIS A 29 -28.62 -10.84 -21.38
CA HIS A 29 -27.35 -10.26 -20.95
C HIS A 29 -26.70 -11.15 -19.86
N VAL A 30 -25.39 -11.36 -20.00
CA VAL A 30 -24.65 -12.36 -19.21
C VAL A 30 -24.75 -12.12 -17.71
N ARG A 31 -24.74 -10.85 -17.27
CA ARG A 31 -24.87 -10.44 -15.85
C ARG A 31 -26.24 -10.73 -15.26
N VAL A 32 -27.32 -10.48 -16.03
CA VAL A 32 -28.70 -10.78 -15.59
C VAL A 32 -28.88 -12.29 -15.43
N LYS A 33 -28.37 -13.06 -16.40
CA LYS A 33 -28.35 -14.52 -16.33
C LYS A 33 -27.57 -15.01 -15.10
N PHE A 34 -26.36 -14.51 -14.90
CA PHE A 34 -25.51 -14.90 -13.76
C PHE A 34 -26.18 -14.59 -12.41
N GLY A 35 -26.75 -13.39 -12.24
CA GLY A 35 -27.47 -13.02 -11.02
C GLY A 35 -28.67 -13.92 -10.73
N ALA A 36 -29.48 -14.23 -11.75
CA ALA A 36 -30.61 -15.15 -11.63
C ALA A 36 -30.16 -16.58 -11.26
N GLU A 37 -29.06 -17.06 -11.84
CA GLU A 37 -28.48 -18.38 -11.54
C GLU A 37 -27.92 -18.45 -10.11
N LYS A 38 -27.24 -17.39 -9.64
CA LYS A 38 -26.77 -17.27 -8.24
C LYS A 38 -27.94 -17.26 -7.26
N LEU A 39 -29.00 -16.50 -7.55
CA LEU A 39 -30.21 -16.48 -6.72
C LEU A 39 -30.89 -17.86 -6.68
N ALA A 40 -30.98 -18.54 -7.82
CA ALA A 40 -31.51 -19.90 -7.88
C ALA A 40 -30.68 -20.88 -7.05
N GLY A 41 -29.35 -20.78 -7.10
CA GLY A 41 -28.44 -21.59 -6.29
C GLY A 41 -28.65 -21.35 -4.79
N ALA A 42 -28.72 -20.10 -4.35
CA ALA A 42 -28.94 -19.74 -2.95
C ALA A 42 -30.30 -20.25 -2.42
N LEU A 43 -31.37 -20.11 -3.22
CA LEU A 43 -32.69 -20.65 -2.87
C LEU A 43 -32.68 -22.17 -2.74
N ARG A 44 -32.05 -22.90 -3.69
CA ARG A 44 -31.91 -24.36 -3.59
C ARG A 44 -31.13 -24.78 -2.34
N ALA A 45 -30.05 -24.07 -2.01
CA ALA A 45 -29.26 -24.32 -0.80
C ALA A 45 -30.06 -24.10 0.49
N LYS A 46 -31.14 -23.31 0.46
CA LYS A 46 -32.05 -23.09 1.59
C LYS A 46 -33.29 -24.00 1.58
N GLY A 47 -33.40 -24.95 0.65
CA GLY A 47 -34.46 -25.96 0.59
C GLY A 47 -35.68 -25.60 -0.26
N TYR A 48 -35.56 -24.64 -1.18
CA TYR A 48 -36.61 -24.31 -2.16
C TYR A 48 -36.47 -25.15 -3.44
N GLU A 49 -37.60 -25.52 -4.05
CA GLU A 49 -37.62 -26.01 -5.42
C GLU A 49 -37.62 -24.83 -6.39
N VAL A 50 -36.64 -24.75 -7.29
CA VAL A 50 -36.44 -23.56 -8.13
C VAL A 50 -36.48 -23.88 -9.63
N SER A 51 -37.41 -23.23 -10.33
CA SER A 51 -37.49 -23.22 -11.80
C SER A 51 -36.97 -21.89 -12.36
N LEU A 52 -36.10 -21.95 -13.37
CA LEU A 52 -35.61 -20.78 -14.12
C LEU A 52 -36.29 -20.74 -15.49
N LEU A 53 -37.04 -19.69 -15.77
CA LEU A 53 -37.74 -19.52 -17.05
C LEU A 53 -37.18 -18.33 -17.82
N THR A 54 -36.99 -18.52 -19.14
CA THR A 54 -36.58 -17.45 -20.07
C THR A 54 -37.78 -17.05 -20.94
N GLN A 55 -38.72 -16.30 -20.37
CA GLN A 55 -39.97 -15.92 -21.05
C GLN A 55 -40.56 -14.62 -20.47
N GLY A 56 -41.43 -13.95 -21.24
CA GLY A 56 -42.03 -12.66 -20.84
C GLY A 56 -43.33 -12.76 -20.03
N ARG A 57 -43.72 -13.95 -19.56
CA ARG A 57 -44.94 -14.16 -18.77
C ARG A 57 -44.64 -14.91 -17.47
N ALA A 58 -45.11 -14.34 -16.36
CA ALA A 58 -45.09 -14.99 -15.06
C ALA A 58 -46.06 -16.18 -15.00
N PRO A 59 -45.74 -17.28 -14.31
CA PRO A 59 -46.71 -18.32 -14.00
C PRO A 59 -47.88 -17.76 -13.17
N LEU A 60 -49.09 -18.26 -13.40
CA LEU A 60 -50.31 -17.83 -12.68
C LEU A 60 -50.36 -18.34 -11.23
N THR A 61 -49.57 -19.35 -10.88
CA THR A 61 -49.58 -19.99 -9.56
C THR A 61 -48.15 -20.16 -9.02
N GLY A 62 -48.03 -20.13 -7.68
CA GLY A 62 -46.75 -20.25 -6.98
C GLY A 62 -46.02 -18.90 -6.81
N ARG A 63 -44.91 -18.94 -6.09
CA ARG A 63 -44.12 -17.74 -5.80
C ARG A 63 -43.19 -17.43 -6.97
N THR A 64 -43.22 -16.19 -7.46
CA THR A 64 -42.46 -15.77 -8.65
C THR A 64 -41.53 -14.60 -8.34
N ILE A 65 -40.31 -14.63 -8.89
CA ILE A 65 -39.36 -13.52 -8.87
C ILE A 65 -39.07 -13.12 -10.32
N LEU A 66 -39.46 -11.90 -10.69
CA LEU A 66 -39.19 -11.31 -12.00
C LEU A 66 -37.86 -10.57 -11.94
N VAL A 67 -36.95 -10.87 -12.85
CA VAL A 67 -35.59 -10.30 -12.89
C VAL A 67 -35.35 -9.67 -14.26
N GLY A 68 -35.13 -8.36 -14.28
CA GLY A 68 -34.92 -7.63 -15.53
C GLY A 68 -34.29 -6.25 -15.32
N VAL A 69 -34.10 -5.54 -16.44
CA VAL A 69 -33.66 -4.14 -16.44
C VAL A 69 -34.88 -3.23 -16.39
N TYR A 70 -34.81 -2.15 -15.63
CA TYR A 70 -35.88 -1.20 -15.39
C TYR A 70 -36.49 -0.63 -16.68
N GLY A 71 -35.73 -0.52 -17.77
CA GLY A 71 -36.25 -0.03 -19.06
C GLY A 71 -37.13 -1.03 -19.84
N GLU A 72 -37.26 -2.28 -19.40
CA GLU A 72 -37.89 -3.34 -20.18
C GLU A 72 -39.42 -3.36 -20.06
N LYS A 73 -40.12 -3.20 -21.20
CA LYS A 73 -41.59 -3.13 -21.26
C LYS A 73 -42.29 -4.34 -20.63
N TRP A 74 -41.76 -5.55 -20.82
CA TRP A 74 -42.37 -6.77 -20.28
C TRP A 74 -42.33 -6.82 -18.74
N LEU A 75 -41.30 -6.24 -18.14
CA LEU A 75 -41.12 -6.21 -16.69
C LEU A 75 -42.18 -5.29 -16.06
N TRP A 76 -42.37 -4.10 -16.64
CA TRP A 76 -43.45 -3.17 -16.26
C TRP A 76 -44.82 -3.77 -16.40
N HIS A 77 -45.12 -4.33 -17.57
CA HIS A 77 -46.41 -4.97 -17.81
C HIS A 77 -46.70 -6.06 -16.77
N SER A 78 -45.69 -6.87 -16.41
CA SER A 78 -45.84 -7.90 -15.39
C SER A 78 -45.97 -7.31 -13.98
N ALA A 79 -45.26 -6.23 -13.67
CA ALA A 79 -45.37 -5.53 -12.39
C ALA A 79 -46.76 -4.90 -12.21
N ASP A 80 -47.30 -4.25 -13.24
CA ASP A 80 -48.63 -3.61 -13.25
C ASP A 80 -49.75 -4.63 -13.00
N ILE A 81 -49.71 -5.79 -13.67
CA ILE A 81 -50.67 -6.90 -13.45
C ILE A 81 -50.66 -7.36 -11.98
N ASN A 82 -49.51 -7.27 -11.31
CA ASN A 82 -49.36 -7.68 -9.91
C ASN A 82 -49.50 -6.52 -8.91
N HIS A 83 -49.89 -5.32 -9.38
CA HIS A 83 -49.98 -4.09 -8.60
C HIS A 83 -48.68 -3.75 -7.85
N ILE A 84 -47.53 -4.00 -8.48
CA ILE A 84 -46.20 -3.74 -7.92
C ILE A 84 -45.67 -2.43 -8.47
N TRP A 85 -45.37 -1.48 -7.59
CA TRP A 85 -44.71 -0.23 -7.94
C TRP A 85 -43.20 -0.34 -7.83
N LEU A 86 -42.48 0.29 -8.76
CA LEU A 86 -41.02 0.29 -8.86
C LEU A 86 -40.49 1.72 -8.93
N ASN A 87 -39.50 2.03 -8.09
CA ASN A 87 -38.74 3.27 -8.20
C ASN A 87 -37.66 3.15 -9.27
N LYS A 88 -37.32 4.27 -9.93
CA LYS A 88 -36.19 4.33 -10.87
C LYS A 88 -34.85 4.37 -10.13
N PRO A 89 -34.00 3.33 -10.21
CA PRO A 89 -32.64 3.40 -9.69
C PRO A 89 -31.71 4.18 -10.62
N LYS A 90 -30.59 4.69 -10.08
CA LYS A 90 -29.46 5.21 -10.89
C LYS A 90 -28.53 4.08 -11.35
N LYS A 91 -27.51 4.39 -12.19
CA LYS A 91 -26.52 3.45 -12.73
C LYS A 91 -26.02 2.47 -11.65
N GLU A 92 -25.93 1.18 -12.00
CA GLU A 92 -25.64 0.06 -11.09
C GLU A 92 -26.60 -0.12 -9.89
N GLY A 93 -27.61 0.73 -9.72
CA GLY A 93 -28.63 0.58 -8.68
C GLY A 93 -29.75 -0.38 -9.08
N PHE A 94 -30.58 -0.73 -8.10
CA PHE A 94 -31.73 -1.61 -8.27
C PHE A 94 -32.94 -1.17 -7.45
N SER A 95 -34.11 -1.63 -7.88
CA SER A 95 -35.36 -1.60 -7.11
C SER A 95 -35.88 -3.02 -6.95
N ILE A 96 -36.16 -3.40 -5.69
CA ILE A 96 -36.84 -4.63 -5.32
C ILE A 96 -38.21 -4.27 -4.75
N SER A 97 -39.26 -4.94 -5.21
CA SER A 97 -40.61 -4.72 -4.69
C SER A 97 -41.40 -6.03 -4.70
N SER A 98 -42.01 -6.38 -3.57
CA SER A 98 -42.80 -7.60 -3.39
C SER A 98 -44.29 -7.30 -3.35
N GLY A 99 -45.05 -7.99 -4.20
CA GLY A 99 -46.48 -8.23 -4.04
C GLY A 99 -46.77 -9.52 -3.26
N LYS A 100 -48.02 -9.99 -3.29
CA LYS A 100 -48.46 -11.19 -2.53
C LYS A 100 -47.73 -12.48 -2.93
N THR A 101 -47.61 -12.74 -4.22
CA THR A 101 -46.98 -13.96 -4.77
C THR A 101 -45.82 -13.66 -5.71
N THR A 102 -45.71 -12.42 -6.19
CA THR A 102 -44.72 -11.97 -7.16
C THR A 102 -43.78 -10.96 -6.51
N SER A 103 -42.48 -11.08 -6.72
CA SER A 103 -41.50 -10.03 -6.42
C SER A 103 -40.78 -9.63 -7.69
N VAL A 104 -40.39 -8.37 -7.80
CA VAL A 104 -39.67 -7.84 -8.96
C VAL A 104 -38.31 -7.32 -8.51
N VAL A 105 -37.27 -7.66 -9.29
CA VAL A 105 -35.92 -7.10 -9.24
C VAL A 105 -35.70 -6.34 -10.55
N ALA A 106 -35.64 -5.01 -10.45
CA ALA A 106 -35.43 -4.11 -11.58
C ALA A 106 -34.12 -3.33 -11.40
N GLY A 107 -33.09 -3.66 -12.18
CA GLY A 107 -31.83 -2.92 -12.19
C GLY A 107 -31.87 -1.72 -13.15
N ALA A 108 -31.13 -0.64 -12.86
CA ALA A 108 -30.97 0.45 -13.84
C ALA A 108 -30.30 -0.02 -15.14
N ASP A 109 -29.39 -0.97 -14.98
CA ASP A 109 -28.63 -1.66 -16.02
C ASP A 109 -28.42 -3.13 -15.60
N ALA A 110 -27.69 -3.89 -16.43
CA ALA A 110 -27.46 -5.31 -16.16
C ALA A 110 -26.62 -5.58 -14.89
N SER A 111 -25.75 -4.64 -14.46
CA SER A 111 -25.02 -4.75 -13.19
C SER A 111 -25.96 -4.47 -12.02
N GLY A 112 -26.83 -3.47 -12.13
CA GLY A 112 -27.87 -3.21 -11.14
C GLY A 112 -28.79 -4.41 -10.93
N THR A 113 -29.22 -5.08 -12.01
CA THR A 113 -30.05 -6.29 -11.91
C THR A 113 -29.32 -7.42 -11.19
N LEU A 114 -28.02 -7.58 -11.47
CA LEU A 114 -27.16 -8.53 -10.75
C LEU A 114 -27.11 -8.19 -9.25
N TYR A 115 -26.82 -6.93 -8.88
CA TYR A 115 -26.75 -6.52 -7.47
C TYR A 115 -28.09 -6.65 -6.74
N GLY A 116 -29.22 -6.42 -7.43
CA GLY A 116 -30.55 -6.67 -6.87
C GLY A 116 -30.78 -8.16 -6.55
N CYS A 117 -30.28 -9.07 -7.39
CA CYS A 117 -30.28 -10.50 -7.06
C CYS A 117 -29.38 -10.80 -5.85
N MET A 118 -28.20 -10.18 -5.76
CA MET A 118 -27.29 -10.34 -4.63
C MET A 118 -27.88 -9.83 -3.31
N GLU A 119 -28.63 -8.72 -3.32
CA GLU A 119 -29.36 -8.22 -2.14
C GLU A 119 -30.40 -9.25 -1.65
N ILE A 120 -31.17 -9.88 -2.54
CA ILE A 120 -32.12 -10.94 -2.14
C ILE A 120 -31.35 -12.12 -1.52
N ILE A 121 -30.20 -12.50 -2.08
CA ILE A 121 -29.35 -13.57 -1.53
C ILE A 121 -28.87 -13.21 -0.13
N GLU A 122 -28.43 -11.98 0.11
CA GLU A 122 -27.99 -11.50 1.43
C GLU A 122 -29.13 -11.61 2.46
N ARG A 123 -30.33 -11.11 2.12
CA ARG A 123 -31.52 -11.21 2.99
C ARG A 123 -31.93 -12.66 3.27
N LEU A 124 -31.90 -13.50 2.23
CA LEU A 124 -32.20 -14.93 2.34
C LEU A 124 -31.19 -15.65 3.26
N ASN A 125 -29.92 -15.28 3.19
CA ASN A 125 -28.88 -15.88 4.01
C ASN A 125 -29.01 -15.49 5.48
N GLN A 126 -29.34 -14.23 5.76
CA GLN A 126 -29.60 -13.70 7.10
C GLN A 126 -30.86 -14.32 7.73
N ALA A 127 -32.00 -14.29 7.01
CA ALA A 127 -33.28 -14.77 7.56
C ALA A 127 -33.47 -16.30 7.46
N GLY A 128 -32.67 -16.99 6.63
CA GLY A 128 -32.83 -18.42 6.32
C GLY A 128 -34.06 -18.76 5.46
N THR A 129 -34.88 -17.77 5.12
CA THR A 129 -36.11 -17.88 4.31
C THR A 129 -36.25 -16.65 3.43
N LEU A 130 -36.96 -16.77 2.31
CA LEU A 130 -37.21 -15.65 1.41
C LEU A 130 -38.17 -14.65 2.09
N PRO A 131 -37.79 -13.37 2.27
CA PRO A 131 -38.59 -12.37 3.00
C PRO A 131 -40.02 -12.30 2.48
N ALA A 132 -41.03 -12.28 3.35
CA ALA A 132 -42.44 -12.28 2.94
C ALA A 132 -42.80 -11.02 2.12
N SER A 133 -42.21 -9.88 2.47
CA SER A 133 -42.31 -8.60 1.76
C SER A 133 -40.94 -7.92 1.79
N LEU A 134 -40.56 -7.29 0.68
CA LEU A 134 -39.38 -6.46 0.56
C LEU A 134 -39.65 -5.34 -0.45
N THR A 135 -39.55 -4.09 0.01
CA THR A 135 -39.53 -2.90 -0.85
C THR A 135 -38.26 -2.13 -0.55
N LEU A 136 -37.38 -2.03 -1.54
CA LEU A 136 -36.06 -1.41 -1.40
C LEU A 136 -35.63 -0.82 -2.73
N THR A 137 -35.06 0.37 -2.70
CA THR A 137 -34.34 0.94 -3.83
C THR A 137 -32.99 1.41 -3.33
N ASP A 138 -31.92 0.95 -3.96
CA ASP A 138 -30.56 1.20 -3.51
C ASP A 138 -29.59 1.32 -4.69
N GLN A 139 -28.49 2.03 -4.49
CA GLN A 139 -27.51 2.33 -5.53
C GLN A 139 -26.15 2.68 -4.90
N PRO A 140 -25.02 2.46 -5.61
CA PRO A 140 -23.71 2.78 -5.08
C PRO A 140 -23.46 4.30 -5.04
N GLU A 141 -22.75 4.76 -4.01
CA GLU A 141 -22.20 6.12 -3.89
C GLU A 141 -20.89 6.24 -4.70
N MET A 142 -19.94 5.33 -4.50
CA MET A 142 -18.72 5.28 -5.32
C MET A 142 -18.96 4.52 -6.62
N VAL A 143 -18.63 5.13 -7.76
CA VAL A 143 -18.90 4.57 -9.10
C VAL A 143 -17.92 3.46 -9.51
N LEU A 144 -16.72 3.46 -8.91
CA LEU A 144 -15.70 2.44 -9.12
C LEU A 144 -15.26 1.91 -7.76
N ARG A 145 -15.38 0.59 -7.56
CA ARG A 145 -15.16 -0.07 -6.29
C ARG A 145 -14.31 -1.29 -6.60
N GLY A 146 -13.02 -1.23 -6.30
CA GLY A 146 -12.12 -2.30 -6.70
C GLY A 146 -11.12 -2.75 -5.67
N THR A 147 -10.56 -3.92 -5.95
CA THR A 147 -9.50 -4.57 -5.19
C THR A 147 -8.31 -4.83 -6.10
N CYS A 148 -7.11 -4.98 -5.52
CA CYS A 148 -5.91 -5.33 -6.29
C CYS A 148 -5.27 -6.65 -5.88
N ILE A 149 -4.57 -7.24 -6.83
CA ILE A 149 -3.69 -8.39 -6.64
C ILE A 149 -2.33 -8.06 -7.29
N GLY A 150 -1.26 -8.19 -6.51
CA GLY A 150 0.10 -8.07 -7.01
C GLY A 150 0.55 -9.35 -7.69
N LEU A 151 0.91 -9.28 -8.98
CA LEU A 151 1.82 -10.26 -9.58
C LEU A 151 3.24 -9.84 -9.25
N GLN A 152 3.55 -9.94 -7.96
CA GLN A 152 4.73 -9.43 -7.26
C GLN A 152 5.20 -10.46 -6.23
N LYS A 153 6.41 -10.29 -5.68
CA LYS A 153 6.97 -11.20 -4.66
C LYS A 153 7.61 -10.45 -3.50
N PRO A 154 7.84 -11.14 -2.36
CA PRO A 154 8.56 -10.55 -1.22
C PRO A 154 10.00 -10.14 -1.52
N VAL A 155 10.61 -10.78 -2.52
CA VAL A 155 12.01 -10.60 -2.93
C VAL A 155 12.12 -10.45 -4.45
N TYR A 156 13.23 -9.90 -4.93
CA TYR A 156 13.49 -9.77 -6.37
C TYR A 156 13.78 -11.12 -7.02
N LEU A 157 13.46 -11.25 -8.31
CA LEU A 157 13.90 -12.40 -9.09
C LEU A 157 15.38 -12.27 -9.47
N PRO A 158 16.12 -13.38 -9.63
CA PRO A 158 17.52 -13.33 -10.06
C PRO A 158 17.71 -12.54 -11.36
N GLY A 159 18.61 -11.55 -11.30
CA GLY A 159 18.94 -10.69 -12.45
C GLY A 159 17.79 -9.83 -12.96
N ARG A 160 16.86 -9.45 -12.08
CA ARG A 160 15.73 -8.57 -12.34
C ARG A 160 15.68 -7.42 -11.34
N GLY A 161 15.15 -6.28 -11.78
CA GLY A 161 14.92 -5.11 -10.92
C GLY A 161 13.65 -5.23 -10.07
N VAL A 162 13.39 -4.18 -9.29
CA VAL A 162 12.14 -4.02 -8.54
C VAL A 162 10.92 -4.11 -9.49
N TYR A 163 9.84 -4.74 -9.03
CA TYR A 163 8.58 -4.93 -9.76
C TYR A 163 8.59 -5.86 -10.99
N GLU A 164 9.76 -6.34 -11.43
CA GLU A 164 9.91 -7.14 -12.66
C GLU A 164 9.66 -8.65 -12.43
N TYR A 165 8.41 -9.08 -12.63
CA TYR A 165 8.01 -10.49 -12.48
C TYR A 165 7.23 -10.98 -13.71
N PRO A 166 7.84 -11.75 -14.62
CA PRO A 166 7.13 -12.36 -15.74
C PRO A 166 6.01 -13.29 -15.27
N TYR A 167 4.93 -13.39 -16.04
CA TYR A 167 3.76 -14.18 -15.66
C TYR A 167 4.06 -15.64 -16.00
N THR A 168 4.49 -16.41 -14.99
CA THR A 168 4.85 -17.83 -15.14
C THR A 168 4.19 -18.71 -14.07
N PRO A 169 3.89 -19.99 -14.35
CA PRO A 169 3.40 -20.92 -13.34
C PRO A 169 4.38 -21.17 -12.19
N ALA A 170 5.69 -21.03 -12.45
CA ALA A 170 6.72 -21.20 -11.44
C ALA A 170 6.69 -20.06 -10.41
N THR A 171 6.52 -18.82 -10.88
CA THR A 171 6.44 -17.64 -10.00
C THR A 171 5.06 -17.53 -9.35
N PHE A 172 3.99 -17.73 -10.12
CA PHE A 172 2.61 -17.50 -9.69
C PHE A 172 1.72 -18.71 -10.00
N PRO A 173 1.90 -19.87 -9.32
CA PRO A 173 1.08 -21.05 -9.59
C PRO A 173 -0.42 -20.77 -9.38
N TRP A 174 -0.75 -19.97 -8.37
CA TRP A 174 -2.10 -19.51 -8.05
C TRP A 174 -2.78 -18.73 -9.20
N PHE A 175 -2.00 -18.06 -10.05
CA PHE A 175 -2.54 -17.26 -11.15
C PHE A 175 -3.25 -18.15 -12.18
N TYR A 176 -2.81 -19.41 -12.32
CA TYR A 176 -3.37 -20.38 -13.26
C TYR A 176 -4.43 -21.29 -12.63
N ASP A 177 -4.78 -21.08 -11.35
CA ASP A 177 -5.85 -21.79 -10.66
C ASP A 177 -7.19 -21.10 -10.94
N LYS A 178 -7.95 -21.67 -11.88
CA LYS A 178 -9.29 -21.19 -12.24
C LYS A 178 -10.27 -21.24 -11.08
N ALA A 179 -10.19 -22.24 -10.19
CA ALA A 179 -11.12 -22.36 -9.06
C ALA A 179 -10.87 -21.26 -8.03
N LEU A 180 -9.60 -20.95 -7.77
CA LEU A 180 -9.23 -19.83 -6.90
C LEU A 180 -9.72 -18.49 -7.47
N TRP A 181 -9.61 -18.28 -8.78
CA TRP A 181 -10.18 -17.10 -9.44
C TRP A 181 -11.70 -17.00 -9.29
N ILE A 182 -12.43 -18.11 -9.45
CA ILE A 182 -13.89 -18.12 -9.23
C ILE A 182 -14.21 -17.72 -7.79
N LYS A 183 -13.49 -18.27 -6.81
CA LYS A 183 -13.67 -17.92 -5.39
C LYS A 183 -13.45 -16.43 -5.14
N TYR A 184 -12.38 -15.85 -5.69
CA TYR A 184 -12.08 -14.43 -5.51
C TYR A 184 -13.11 -13.53 -6.19
N LEU A 185 -13.47 -13.81 -7.44
CA LEU A 185 -14.47 -13.02 -8.17
C LEU A 185 -15.87 -13.15 -7.54
N ASP A 186 -16.20 -14.30 -6.97
CA ASP A 186 -17.43 -14.48 -6.20
C ASP A 186 -17.43 -13.62 -4.93
N MET A 187 -16.32 -13.58 -4.18
CA MET A 187 -16.16 -12.64 -3.06
C MET A 187 -16.33 -11.18 -3.51
N MET A 188 -15.79 -10.82 -4.68
CA MET A 188 -15.92 -9.45 -5.20
C MET A 188 -17.38 -9.06 -5.47
N VAL A 189 -18.14 -9.91 -6.17
CA VAL A 189 -19.55 -9.61 -6.49
C VAL A 189 -20.46 -9.69 -5.26
N GLU A 190 -20.16 -10.56 -4.30
CA GLU A 190 -20.83 -10.61 -2.99
C GLU A 190 -20.69 -9.30 -2.22
N ASN A 191 -19.53 -8.65 -2.33
CA ASN A 191 -19.25 -7.35 -1.73
C ASN A 191 -19.49 -6.16 -2.70
N ARG A 192 -20.12 -6.41 -3.85
CA ARG A 192 -20.50 -5.42 -4.88
C ARG A 192 -19.34 -4.59 -5.44
N TYR A 193 -18.13 -5.14 -5.45
CA TYR A 193 -17.01 -4.61 -6.20
C TYR A 193 -17.24 -4.75 -7.71
N ASN A 194 -16.78 -3.78 -8.50
CA ASN A 194 -16.94 -3.73 -9.95
C ASN A 194 -15.63 -3.51 -10.71
N SER A 195 -14.47 -3.55 -10.04
CA SER A 195 -13.16 -3.45 -10.71
C SER A 195 -12.07 -4.28 -10.03
N LEU A 196 -11.24 -4.97 -10.81
CA LEU A 196 -10.10 -5.77 -10.35
C LEU A 196 -8.81 -5.26 -10.99
N TYR A 197 -7.81 -4.96 -10.18
CA TYR A 197 -6.54 -4.43 -10.64
C TYR A 197 -5.42 -5.48 -10.50
N LEU A 198 -4.72 -5.76 -11.59
CA LEU A 198 -3.52 -6.62 -11.59
C LEU A 198 -2.28 -5.75 -11.65
N TRP A 199 -1.44 -5.81 -10.62
CA TRP A 199 -0.24 -4.95 -10.51
C TRP A 199 1.02 -5.70 -10.91
N ASN A 200 1.78 -5.14 -11.87
CA ASN A 200 3.06 -5.66 -12.31
C ASN A 200 3.95 -4.57 -12.91
N GLY A 201 5.28 -4.71 -12.83
CA GLY A 201 6.23 -3.77 -13.44
C GLY A 201 6.03 -3.62 -14.95
N HIS A 202 6.14 -4.73 -15.69
CA HIS A 202 6.10 -4.74 -17.16
C HIS A 202 5.36 -5.97 -17.70
N PRO A 203 4.01 -5.98 -17.66
CA PRO A 203 3.21 -7.17 -17.97
C PRO A 203 3.23 -7.53 -19.46
N PHE A 204 3.47 -6.56 -20.35
CA PHE A 204 3.28 -6.69 -21.79
C PHE A 204 4.13 -7.81 -22.39
N ALA A 205 5.37 -7.96 -21.95
CA ALA A 205 6.29 -8.96 -22.46
C ALA A 205 5.92 -10.41 -22.11
N SER A 206 4.93 -10.60 -21.22
CA SER A 206 4.32 -11.90 -20.92
C SER A 206 3.00 -12.15 -21.65
N LEU A 207 2.43 -11.13 -22.33
CA LEU A 207 1.04 -11.12 -22.80
C LEU A 207 0.87 -10.81 -24.29
N VAL A 208 1.83 -10.12 -24.92
CA VAL A 208 1.80 -9.76 -26.34
C VAL A 208 3.10 -10.11 -27.07
N ARG A 209 3.00 -10.31 -28.38
CA ARG A 209 4.15 -10.48 -29.29
C ARG A 209 4.19 -9.30 -30.24
N LEU A 210 5.38 -8.72 -30.44
CA LEU A 210 5.58 -7.62 -31.37
C LEU A 210 6.35 -8.12 -32.58
N LYS A 211 5.89 -7.75 -33.78
CA LYS A 211 6.56 -8.14 -35.04
C LYS A 211 7.98 -7.58 -35.14
N ASP A 212 8.18 -6.34 -34.68
CA ASP A 212 9.46 -5.63 -34.76
C ASP A 212 10.41 -6.02 -33.61
N TYR A 213 9.86 -6.57 -32.53
CA TYR A 213 10.60 -6.97 -31.33
C TYR A 213 10.24 -8.40 -30.89
N PRO A 214 10.40 -9.41 -31.77
CA PRO A 214 9.97 -10.78 -31.47
C PRO A 214 10.76 -11.41 -30.32
N TYR A 215 12.00 -10.94 -30.12
CA TYR A 215 12.90 -11.36 -29.04
C TYR A 215 12.53 -10.78 -27.67
N ALA A 216 11.62 -9.81 -27.58
CA ALA A 216 11.31 -9.11 -26.33
C ALA A 216 10.40 -9.89 -25.38
N VAL A 217 9.88 -11.05 -25.79
CA VAL A 217 8.98 -11.90 -24.99
C VAL A 217 9.75 -12.57 -23.86
N GLU A 218 9.21 -12.55 -22.64
CA GLU A 218 9.92 -13.00 -21.42
C GLU A 218 9.56 -14.40 -20.94
N VAL A 219 8.66 -15.07 -21.65
CA VAL A 219 8.16 -16.39 -21.30
C VAL A 219 8.22 -17.32 -22.50
N ASP A 220 8.37 -18.61 -22.24
CA ASP A 220 8.32 -19.63 -23.30
C ASP A 220 6.93 -19.71 -23.96
N GLU A 221 6.87 -20.36 -25.13
CA GLU A 221 5.63 -20.48 -25.91
C GLU A 221 4.50 -21.17 -25.15
N ALA A 222 4.82 -22.18 -24.33
CA ALA A 222 3.82 -22.91 -23.55
C ALA A 222 3.20 -22.01 -22.46
N THR A 223 4.03 -21.21 -21.80
CA THR A 223 3.63 -20.24 -20.79
C THR A 223 2.85 -19.09 -21.42
N PHE A 224 3.28 -18.58 -22.58
CA PHE A 224 2.56 -17.55 -23.31
C PHE A 224 1.11 -17.99 -23.63
N LYS A 225 0.92 -19.22 -24.12
CA LYS A 225 -0.43 -19.79 -24.36
C LYS A 225 -1.26 -19.92 -23.08
N LYS A 226 -0.65 -20.35 -21.97
CA LYS A 226 -1.33 -20.39 -20.67
C LYS A 226 -1.75 -18.99 -20.22
N ASN A 227 -0.93 -17.97 -20.45
CA ASN A 227 -1.23 -16.58 -20.14
C ASN A 227 -2.43 -16.08 -20.95
N GLU A 228 -2.50 -16.41 -22.25
CA GLU A 228 -3.66 -16.10 -23.10
C GLU A 228 -4.95 -16.79 -22.60
N GLU A 229 -4.85 -18.07 -22.25
CA GLU A 229 -5.97 -18.86 -21.76
C GLU A 229 -6.53 -18.27 -20.46
N ILE A 230 -5.65 -17.99 -19.50
CA ILE A 230 -6.07 -17.51 -18.19
C ILE A 230 -6.56 -16.06 -18.23
N PHE A 231 -5.98 -15.17 -19.05
CA PHE A 231 -6.54 -13.82 -19.25
C PHE A 231 -7.93 -13.87 -19.88
N ARG A 232 -8.14 -14.75 -20.87
CA ARG A 232 -9.46 -14.94 -21.49
C ARG A 232 -10.47 -15.51 -20.49
N PHE A 233 -10.05 -16.46 -19.66
CA PHE A 233 -10.88 -16.99 -18.58
C PHE A 233 -11.25 -15.89 -17.57
N LEU A 234 -10.25 -15.18 -17.04
CA LEU A 234 -10.42 -14.13 -16.04
C LEU A 234 -11.37 -13.03 -16.52
N THR A 235 -11.16 -12.50 -17.73
CA THR A 235 -11.99 -11.43 -18.30
C THR A 235 -13.43 -11.87 -18.54
N ARG A 236 -13.67 -13.10 -19.00
CA ARG A 236 -15.04 -13.63 -19.18
C ARG A 236 -15.74 -13.86 -17.84
N GLU A 237 -15.02 -14.39 -16.86
CA GLU A 237 -15.56 -14.65 -15.53
C GLU A 237 -15.82 -13.36 -14.74
N ALA A 238 -14.98 -12.33 -14.93
CA ALA A 238 -15.17 -11.01 -14.36
C ALA A 238 -16.36 -10.27 -15.01
N ASP A 239 -16.49 -10.29 -16.34
CA ASP A 239 -17.55 -9.56 -17.03
C ASP A 239 -18.96 -10.04 -16.65
N LYS A 240 -19.18 -11.36 -16.54
CA LYS A 240 -20.49 -11.89 -16.09
C LYS A 240 -20.84 -11.53 -14.65
N ARG A 241 -19.86 -11.07 -13.87
CA ARG A 241 -20.00 -10.54 -12.51
C ARG A 241 -20.04 -9.01 -12.45
N GLY A 242 -19.96 -8.34 -13.60
CA GLY A 242 -19.91 -6.87 -13.66
C GLY A 242 -18.58 -6.30 -13.16
N ILE A 243 -17.49 -7.05 -13.24
CA ILE A 243 -16.17 -6.65 -12.78
C ILE A 243 -15.30 -6.27 -13.98
N TRP A 244 -14.81 -5.03 -14.02
CA TRP A 244 -13.86 -4.54 -15.00
C TRP A 244 -12.43 -4.90 -14.59
N VAL A 245 -11.72 -5.68 -15.40
CA VAL A 245 -10.32 -6.04 -15.16
C VAL A 245 -9.42 -4.94 -15.70
N ILE A 246 -8.44 -4.51 -14.90
CA ILE A 246 -7.53 -3.40 -15.20
C ILE A 246 -6.09 -3.89 -14.98
N GLN A 247 -5.24 -3.72 -15.99
CA GLN A 247 -3.81 -4.01 -15.89
C GLN A 247 -3.08 -2.73 -15.47
N MET A 248 -2.45 -2.76 -14.29
CA MET A 248 -1.56 -1.70 -13.83
C MET A 248 -0.12 -1.97 -14.31
N PHE A 249 0.59 -0.93 -14.73
CA PHE A 249 2.01 -1.02 -15.09
C PHE A 249 2.82 0.20 -14.65
N TYR A 250 4.12 -0.03 -14.40
CA TYR A 250 5.11 0.99 -14.01
C TYR A 250 5.92 1.47 -15.22
N ASN A 251 6.59 2.61 -15.09
CA ASN A 251 7.36 3.23 -16.17
C ASN A 251 8.69 3.84 -15.68
N ILE A 252 9.75 3.89 -16.48
CA ILE A 252 9.92 3.20 -17.77
C ILE A 252 10.67 1.90 -17.55
N ILE A 253 9.96 0.78 -17.74
CA ILE A 253 10.50 -0.58 -17.65
C ILE A 253 10.42 -1.23 -19.04
N VAL A 254 11.46 -1.94 -19.43
CA VAL A 254 11.48 -2.82 -20.61
C VAL A 254 11.80 -4.25 -20.20
N SER A 255 11.46 -5.21 -21.05
CA SER A 255 11.77 -6.62 -20.76
C SER A 255 13.27 -6.89 -20.74
N LYS A 256 13.68 -7.88 -19.95
CA LYS A 256 15.08 -8.33 -19.85
C LYS A 256 15.66 -8.75 -21.22
N PRO A 257 15.00 -9.58 -22.04
CA PRO A 257 15.50 -9.92 -23.36
C PRO A 257 15.62 -8.71 -24.30
N PHE A 258 14.71 -7.72 -24.18
CA PHE A 258 14.81 -6.47 -24.94
C PHE A 258 16.02 -5.64 -24.48
N ALA A 259 16.20 -5.52 -23.17
CA ALA A 259 17.30 -4.80 -22.56
C ALA A 259 18.65 -5.40 -22.97
N GLU A 260 18.81 -6.72 -22.84
CA GLU A 260 20.02 -7.45 -23.21
C GLU A 260 20.35 -7.31 -24.70
N LYS A 261 19.36 -7.48 -25.59
CA LYS A 261 19.56 -7.38 -27.04
C LYS A 261 20.04 -5.99 -27.47
N ASN A 262 19.61 -4.95 -26.75
CA ASN A 262 19.90 -3.55 -27.08
C ASN A 262 20.97 -2.91 -26.18
N ASN A 263 21.63 -3.69 -25.32
CA ASN A 263 22.64 -3.21 -24.35
C ASN A 263 22.12 -2.09 -23.43
N LEU A 264 20.90 -2.26 -22.92
CA LEU A 264 20.23 -1.34 -21.99
C LEU A 264 20.03 -2.01 -20.62
N LYS A 265 19.83 -1.20 -19.58
CA LYS A 265 19.18 -1.67 -18.34
C LYS A 265 17.67 -1.84 -18.57
N THR A 266 17.04 -2.78 -17.86
CA THR A 266 15.58 -2.97 -17.89
C THR A 266 14.83 -1.73 -17.40
N GLN A 267 15.35 -1.09 -16.36
CA GLN A 267 14.86 0.17 -15.81
C GLN A 267 16.03 1.01 -15.29
N ASP A 268 15.88 2.33 -15.39
CA ASP A 268 16.85 3.31 -14.89
C ASP A 268 16.12 4.65 -14.74
N ARG A 269 15.96 5.12 -13.50
CA ARG A 269 15.20 6.34 -13.19
C ARG A 269 15.74 7.57 -13.89
N ASN A 270 17.06 7.65 -14.04
CA ASN A 270 17.73 8.83 -14.56
C ASN A 270 17.99 8.75 -16.07
N ARG A 271 17.50 7.69 -16.73
CA ARG A 271 17.60 7.56 -18.18
C ARG A 271 16.53 8.44 -18.84
N PRO A 272 16.90 9.37 -19.75
CA PRO A 272 15.92 10.15 -20.48
C PRO A 272 15.08 9.26 -21.40
N ILE A 273 13.98 9.80 -21.92
CA ILE A 273 13.17 9.10 -22.92
C ILE A 273 14.01 8.79 -24.17
N VAL A 274 14.21 7.49 -24.46
CA VAL A 274 14.92 7.01 -25.65
C VAL A 274 13.91 6.62 -26.73
N PRO A 275 14.05 7.09 -27.99
CA PRO A 275 13.10 6.78 -29.06
C PRO A 275 12.83 5.29 -29.28
N LEU A 276 13.86 4.44 -29.16
CA LEU A 276 13.74 2.99 -29.25
C LEU A 276 12.83 2.41 -28.16
N ILE A 277 12.94 2.91 -26.93
CA ILE A 277 12.12 2.46 -25.80
C ILE A 277 10.68 2.98 -25.96
N ALA A 278 10.52 4.23 -26.42
CA ALA A 278 9.21 4.81 -26.73
C ALA A 278 8.46 4.01 -27.80
N ASP A 279 9.14 3.61 -28.88
CA ASP A 279 8.54 2.79 -29.95
C ASP A 279 8.14 1.40 -29.44
N TYR A 280 9.02 0.73 -28.70
CA TYR A 280 8.74 -0.57 -28.08
C TYR A 280 7.50 -0.49 -27.16
N THR A 281 7.46 0.46 -26.23
CA THR A 281 6.35 0.61 -25.29
C THR A 281 5.04 0.97 -26.00
N ARG A 282 5.07 1.90 -26.96
CA ARG A 282 3.88 2.27 -27.76
C ARG A 282 3.29 1.05 -28.45
N LYS A 283 4.13 0.23 -29.10
CA LYS A 283 3.70 -1.00 -29.79
C LYS A 283 3.23 -2.08 -28.81
N SER A 284 3.87 -2.22 -27.64
CA SER A 284 3.41 -3.10 -26.56
C SER A 284 2.00 -2.76 -26.09
N ILE A 285 1.72 -1.47 -25.87
CA ILE A 285 0.41 -0.98 -25.45
C ILE A 285 -0.62 -1.18 -26.56
N ALA A 286 -0.31 -0.81 -27.80
CA ALA A 286 -1.21 -1.00 -28.94
C ALA A 286 -1.62 -2.46 -29.12
N ALA A 287 -0.64 -3.38 -29.11
CA ALA A 287 -0.89 -4.82 -29.22
C ALA A 287 -1.71 -5.35 -28.03
N PHE A 288 -1.52 -4.80 -26.83
CA PHE A 288 -2.28 -5.20 -25.65
C PHE A 288 -3.74 -4.78 -25.74
N VAL A 289 -3.99 -3.52 -26.13
CA VAL A 289 -5.34 -2.98 -26.33
C VAL A 289 -6.07 -3.75 -27.42
N GLU A 290 -5.41 -4.05 -28.54
CA GLU A 290 -6.00 -4.83 -29.64
C GLU A 290 -6.36 -6.27 -29.18
N LYS A 291 -5.45 -6.93 -28.44
CA LYS A 291 -5.61 -8.33 -28.03
C LYS A 291 -6.59 -8.52 -26.89
N TYR A 292 -6.67 -7.56 -25.95
CA TYR A 292 -7.49 -7.63 -24.74
C TYR A 292 -8.40 -6.38 -24.62
N PRO A 293 -9.35 -6.18 -25.55
CA PRO A 293 -10.06 -4.91 -25.76
C PRO A 293 -11.03 -4.48 -24.63
N ASN A 294 -11.23 -5.33 -23.63
CA ASN A 294 -12.08 -5.07 -22.46
C ASN A 294 -11.27 -4.93 -21.16
N VAL A 295 -9.93 -5.00 -21.24
CA VAL A 295 -9.04 -4.82 -20.09
C VAL A 295 -8.62 -3.34 -20.03
N GLY A 296 -8.84 -2.70 -18.89
CA GLY A 296 -8.42 -1.33 -18.64
C GLY A 296 -6.91 -1.19 -18.43
N LEU A 297 -6.43 0.05 -18.46
CA LEU A 297 -5.03 0.38 -18.14
C LEU A 297 -4.97 1.35 -16.97
N MET A 298 -4.09 1.04 -16.02
CA MET A 298 -3.71 1.94 -14.92
C MET A 298 -2.21 2.22 -15.01
N VAL A 299 -1.85 3.50 -15.03
CA VAL A 299 -0.51 3.96 -15.40
C VAL A 299 0.15 4.63 -14.19
N ALA A 300 1.28 4.09 -13.73
CA ALA A 300 2.22 4.86 -12.91
C ALA A 300 3.28 5.50 -13.82
N LEU A 301 3.39 6.82 -13.81
CA LEU A 301 4.48 7.55 -14.46
C LEU A 301 5.71 7.55 -13.54
N GLY A 302 6.20 6.36 -13.25
CA GLY A 302 7.25 6.11 -12.27
C GLY A 302 7.35 4.62 -11.94
N GLU A 303 8.30 4.19 -11.11
CA GLU A 303 9.29 5.02 -10.39
C GLU A 303 10.65 5.09 -11.12
N ALA A 304 10.73 4.54 -12.34
CA ALA A 304 11.92 4.59 -13.18
C ALA A 304 11.80 5.72 -14.22
N MET A 305 11.43 6.91 -13.76
CA MET A 305 11.30 8.15 -14.53
C MET A 305 11.73 9.37 -13.71
N GLU A 306 11.90 10.52 -14.36
CA GLU A 306 12.25 11.79 -13.71
C GLU A 306 11.32 12.08 -12.51
N GLY A 307 10.01 11.85 -12.69
CA GLY A 307 8.96 12.15 -11.71
C GLY A 307 8.35 13.53 -11.99
N VAL A 308 8.39 14.48 -11.06
CA VAL A 308 7.80 15.84 -11.20
C VAL A 308 8.43 16.76 -12.28
N GLY A 309 8.80 16.23 -13.45
CA GLY A 309 9.38 16.94 -14.60
C GLY A 309 8.63 16.70 -15.91
N ASN A 310 9.20 17.19 -17.02
CA ASN A 310 8.54 17.17 -18.33
C ASN A 310 8.49 15.77 -18.97
N ASP A 311 9.38 14.86 -18.57
CA ASP A 311 9.44 13.51 -19.12
C ASP A 311 8.15 12.73 -18.83
N ASP A 312 7.51 12.92 -17.67
CA ASP A 312 6.22 12.30 -17.32
C ASP A 312 5.10 12.72 -18.28
N ILE A 313 5.02 14.03 -18.55
CA ILE A 313 4.05 14.60 -19.50
C ILE A 313 4.32 14.06 -20.90
N GLU A 314 5.58 14.08 -21.35
CA GLU A 314 5.97 13.63 -22.67
C GLU A 314 5.69 12.13 -22.86
N TRP A 315 6.05 11.30 -21.90
CA TRP A 315 5.83 9.85 -21.97
C TRP A 315 4.34 9.52 -22.04
N PHE A 316 3.53 10.15 -21.20
CA PHE A 316 2.09 9.89 -21.19
C PHE A 316 1.42 10.36 -22.49
N THR A 317 1.76 11.57 -22.96
CA THR A 317 1.09 12.21 -24.11
C THR A 317 1.62 11.78 -25.48
N LYS A 318 2.89 11.38 -25.58
CA LYS A 318 3.54 11.02 -26.86
C LYS A 318 3.82 9.52 -27.02
N THR A 319 3.76 8.73 -25.95
CA THR A 319 3.99 7.27 -26.02
C THR A 319 2.76 6.47 -25.60
N ILE A 320 2.25 6.68 -24.38
CA ILE A 320 1.17 5.86 -23.82
C ILE A 320 -0.16 6.12 -24.53
N ILE A 321 -0.66 7.37 -24.53
CA ILE A 321 -1.94 7.72 -25.17
C ILE A 321 -1.94 7.35 -26.67
N PRO A 322 -0.89 7.66 -27.46
CA PRO A 322 -0.81 7.22 -28.85
C PRO A 322 -0.85 5.69 -29.01
N GLY A 323 -0.18 4.94 -28.13
CA GLY A 323 -0.24 3.48 -28.13
C GLY A 323 -1.66 2.94 -27.89
N VAL A 324 -2.39 3.54 -26.94
CA VAL A 324 -3.81 3.20 -26.71
C VAL A 324 -4.65 3.49 -27.95
N LYS A 325 -4.49 4.69 -28.54
CA LYS A 325 -5.23 5.09 -29.75
C LYS A 325 -4.92 4.21 -30.96
N ASP A 326 -3.68 3.77 -31.13
CA ASP A 326 -3.30 2.85 -32.20
C ASP A 326 -4.03 1.51 -32.05
N GLY A 327 -4.09 0.97 -30.82
CA GLY A 327 -4.85 -0.25 -30.53
C GLY A 327 -6.36 -0.10 -30.75
N LEU A 328 -6.95 1.01 -30.32
CA LEU A 328 -8.38 1.32 -30.56
C LEU A 328 -8.67 1.47 -32.06
N LYS A 329 -7.78 2.13 -32.79
CA LYS A 329 -7.87 2.27 -34.25
C LYS A 329 -7.80 0.92 -34.95
N ALA A 330 -6.91 0.02 -34.52
CA ALA A 330 -6.83 -1.34 -35.06
C ALA A 330 -8.14 -2.14 -34.84
N LEU A 331 -8.84 -1.88 -33.74
CA LEU A 331 -10.16 -2.45 -33.43
C LEU A 331 -11.33 -1.75 -34.15
N GLY A 332 -11.09 -0.65 -34.87
CA GLY A 332 -12.15 0.19 -35.45
C GLY A 332 -13.03 0.88 -34.40
N LYS A 333 -12.54 1.03 -33.15
CA LYS A 333 -13.26 1.70 -32.07
C LYS A 333 -13.00 3.20 -32.08
N THR A 334 -14.06 3.97 -31.86
CA THR A 334 -14.02 5.44 -31.74
C THR A 334 -14.37 5.92 -30.34
N ASP A 335 -14.93 5.04 -29.49
CA ASP A 335 -15.11 5.30 -28.07
C ASP A 335 -13.77 5.24 -27.33
N GLU A 336 -13.57 6.20 -26.43
CA GLU A 336 -12.39 6.26 -25.56
C GLU A 336 -12.71 5.57 -24.22
N PRO A 337 -12.33 4.30 -24.00
CA PRO A 337 -12.45 3.66 -22.69
C PRO A 337 -11.57 4.37 -21.65
N PRO A 338 -11.91 4.33 -20.35
CA PRO A 338 -11.15 5.08 -19.35
C PRO A 338 -9.70 4.59 -19.21
N ILE A 339 -8.76 5.53 -19.10
CA ILE A 339 -7.37 5.29 -18.64
C ILE A 339 -7.24 5.84 -17.22
N VAL A 340 -6.70 5.05 -16.30
CA VAL A 340 -6.46 5.48 -14.92
C VAL A 340 -5.02 5.99 -14.79
N LEU A 341 -4.83 7.27 -14.45
CA LEU A 341 -3.53 7.86 -14.15
C LEU A 341 -3.31 7.88 -12.63
N ARG A 342 -2.21 7.31 -12.15
CA ARG A 342 -1.81 7.42 -10.75
C ARG A 342 -1.13 8.77 -10.50
N ALA A 343 -1.41 9.39 -9.36
CA ALA A 343 -0.71 10.58 -8.88
C ALA A 343 0.64 10.31 -8.20
N HIS A 344 1.00 9.02 -8.07
CA HIS A 344 2.24 8.58 -7.46
C HIS A 344 3.46 9.00 -8.29
N ASP A 345 4.44 9.63 -7.63
CA ASP A 345 5.73 10.06 -8.19
C ASP A 345 5.66 11.02 -9.40
N THR A 346 4.52 11.69 -9.62
CA THR A 346 4.32 12.60 -10.77
C THR A 346 3.58 13.88 -10.38
N ASP A 347 3.65 14.92 -11.23
CA ASP A 347 2.73 16.07 -11.15
C ASP A 347 1.44 15.75 -11.94
N ALA A 348 0.57 14.94 -11.33
CA ALA A 348 -0.66 14.50 -11.98
C ALA A 348 -1.57 15.63 -12.46
N PRO A 349 -1.76 16.75 -11.74
CA PRO A 349 -2.49 17.91 -12.27
C PRO A 349 -1.91 18.43 -13.60
N ALA A 350 -0.58 18.56 -13.71
CA ALA A 350 0.07 19.00 -14.94
C ALA A 350 -0.10 17.97 -16.08
N VAL A 351 0.09 16.68 -15.77
CA VAL A 351 -0.10 15.59 -16.74
C VAL A 351 -1.55 15.55 -17.25
N MET A 352 -2.54 15.64 -16.36
CA MET A 352 -3.96 15.66 -16.73
C MET A 352 -4.29 16.85 -17.64
N LYS A 353 -3.77 18.04 -17.33
CA LYS A 353 -3.97 19.24 -18.15
C LYS A 353 -3.44 19.04 -19.58
N ALA A 354 -2.29 18.39 -19.74
CA ALA A 354 -1.70 18.11 -21.05
C ALA A 354 -2.40 16.94 -21.79
N ALA A 355 -2.91 15.97 -21.05
CA ALA A 355 -3.48 14.74 -21.60
C ALA A 355 -4.95 14.86 -22.01
N LEU A 356 -5.77 15.64 -21.30
CA LEU A 356 -7.22 15.78 -21.57
C LEU A 356 -7.55 16.25 -23.00
N PRO A 357 -6.80 17.18 -23.63
CA PRO A 357 -7.00 17.52 -25.04
C PRO A 357 -6.76 16.35 -26.00
N LEU A 358 -5.94 15.37 -25.59
CA LEU A 358 -5.58 14.20 -26.38
C LEU A 358 -6.50 13.01 -26.09
N TYR A 359 -6.99 12.84 -24.87
CA TYR A 359 -7.84 11.72 -24.48
C TYR A 359 -8.82 12.18 -23.40
N LYS A 360 -10.12 12.12 -23.67
CA LYS A 360 -11.15 12.77 -22.84
C LYS A 360 -11.55 11.96 -21.63
N ASN A 361 -11.45 10.63 -21.71
CA ASN A 361 -11.90 9.74 -20.63
C ASN A 361 -10.73 9.32 -19.73
N LEU A 362 -10.32 10.24 -18.84
CA LEU A 362 -9.23 10.02 -17.89
C LEU A 362 -9.76 9.99 -16.46
N TYR A 363 -9.36 8.95 -15.74
CA TYR A 363 -9.57 8.79 -14.29
C TYR A 363 -8.25 9.04 -13.58
N THR A 364 -8.32 9.46 -12.32
CA THR A 364 -7.16 9.66 -11.46
C THR A 364 -7.22 8.73 -10.26
N GLU A 365 -6.06 8.29 -9.78
CA GLU A 365 -5.93 7.53 -8.53
C GLU A 365 -4.86 8.18 -7.65
N ALA A 366 -5.16 8.32 -6.36
CA ALA A 366 -4.17 8.74 -5.38
C ALA A 366 -4.31 7.96 -4.07
N LYS A 367 -3.17 7.77 -3.40
CA LYS A 367 -3.06 7.08 -2.10
C LYS A 367 -3.86 7.84 -1.04
N PHE A 368 -4.74 7.16 -0.31
CA PHE A 368 -5.61 7.77 0.72
C PHE A 368 -4.81 8.34 1.91
N ASN A 369 -3.93 7.51 2.49
CA ASN A 369 -3.02 7.84 3.59
C ASN A 369 -1.62 7.26 3.27
N GLY A 370 -1.05 7.69 2.14
CA GLY A 370 0.24 7.17 1.71
C GLY A 370 0.22 5.64 1.53
N GLU A 371 1.23 4.94 2.04
CA GLU A 371 1.27 3.47 2.00
C GLU A 371 0.74 2.78 3.28
N ALA A 372 -0.10 3.50 4.03
CA ALA A 372 -0.62 3.08 5.31
C ALA A 372 -2.14 3.33 5.44
N LEU A 373 -2.68 3.02 6.63
CA LEU A 373 -3.98 3.49 7.08
C LEU A 373 -3.79 4.20 8.43
N THR A 374 -3.95 5.53 8.45
CA THR A 374 -3.52 6.38 9.58
C THR A 374 -4.65 7.22 10.16
N THR A 375 -5.59 7.68 9.34
CA THR A 375 -6.62 8.61 9.79
C THR A 375 -7.90 8.55 8.96
N TYR A 376 -9.02 8.86 9.62
CA TYR A 376 -10.29 9.25 8.99
C TYR A 376 -10.50 10.77 9.04
N GLU A 377 -9.48 11.54 9.45
CA GLU A 377 -9.46 13.00 9.47
C GLU A 377 -8.28 13.53 8.64
N PRO A 378 -8.17 13.17 7.34
CA PRO A 378 -7.10 13.69 6.50
C PRO A 378 -7.24 15.20 6.29
N ARG A 379 -6.13 15.89 6.01
CA ARG A 379 -6.09 17.34 5.85
C ARG A 379 -4.90 17.81 5.01
N GLY A 380 -4.65 19.13 5.02
CA GLY A 380 -3.41 19.71 4.56
C GLY A 380 -3.17 19.58 3.05
N PRO A 381 -1.91 19.69 2.59
CA PRO A 381 -1.59 19.74 1.17
C PRO A 381 -1.97 18.46 0.41
N TRP A 382 -2.03 17.30 1.08
CA TRP A 382 -2.49 16.07 0.43
C TRP A 382 -3.99 16.13 0.09
N ALA A 383 -4.80 16.70 0.99
CA ALA A 383 -6.22 16.94 0.71
C ALA A 383 -6.42 17.92 -0.46
N ASP A 384 -5.55 18.91 -0.60
CA ASP A 384 -5.59 19.85 -1.72
C ASP A 384 -5.31 19.15 -3.06
N LEU A 385 -4.34 18.24 -3.09
CA LEU A 385 -4.04 17.42 -4.26
C LEU A 385 -5.25 16.56 -4.64
N HIS A 386 -5.85 15.83 -3.70
CA HIS A 386 -6.99 14.95 -3.98
C HIS A 386 -8.20 15.72 -4.53
N ARG A 387 -8.55 16.86 -3.94
CA ARG A 387 -9.64 17.72 -4.44
C ARG A 387 -9.32 18.26 -5.83
N THR A 388 -8.07 18.62 -6.09
CA THR A 388 -7.63 19.07 -7.41
C THR A 388 -7.85 17.95 -8.44
N LEU A 389 -7.44 16.72 -8.14
CA LEU A 389 -7.63 15.57 -9.02
C LEU A 389 -9.11 15.23 -9.21
N SER A 390 -9.92 15.25 -8.14
CA SER A 390 -11.38 15.03 -8.20
C SER A 390 -12.08 16.03 -9.12
N ARG A 391 -11.66 17.29 -9.11
CA ARG A 391 -12.26 18.35 -9.93
C ARG A 391 -11.79 18.35 -11.39
N ILE A 392 -10.69 17.66 -11.70
CA ILE A 392 -10.12 17.57 -13.07
C ILE A 392 -10.51 16.24 -13.75
N GLY A 393 -10.44 15.12 -13.02
CA GLY A 393 -10.76 13.79 -13.52
C GLY A 393 -12.27 13.52 -13.57
N THR A 394 -12.68 12.52 -14.36
CA THR A 394 -14.09 12.07 -14.35
C THR A 394 -14.41 11.23 -13.10
N VAL A 395 -13.42 10.46 -12.64
CA VAL A 395 -13.47 9.65 -11.43
C VAL A 395 -12.14 9.82 -10.70
N GLN A 396 -12.21 10.17 -9.41
CA GLN A 396 -11.06 10.18 -8.50
C GLN A 396 -11.17 8.97 -7.59
N ILE A 397 -10.16 8.10 -7.68
CA ILE A 397 -10.09 6.81 -7.01
C ILE A 397 -9.15 6.92 -5.81
N GLU A 398 -9.68 6.64 -4.63
CA GLU A 398 -8.90 6.59 -3.39
C GLU A 398 -8.29 5.22 -3.21
N ASN A 399 -6.97 5.18 -3.14
CA ASN A 399 -6.21 3.94 -3.02
C ASN A 399 -5.77 3.72 -1.58
N VAL A 400 -6.41 2.75 -0.93
CA VAL A 400 -6.00 2.23 0.36
C VAL A 400 -4.83 1.28 0.10
N HIS A 401 -3.62 1.81 0.20
CA HIS A 401 -2.44 1.27 -0.47
C HIS A 401 -1.48 0.59 0.52
N ILE A 402 -1.05 -0.63 0.20
CA ILE A 402 0.01 -1.43 0.87
C ILE A 402 -0.25 -1.81 2.34
N LEU A 403 -0.64 -0.86 3.20
CA LEU A 403 -0.96 -1.04 4.62
C LEU A 403 0.25 -1.45 5.47
N ALA A 404 1.37 -0.76 5.25
CA ALA A 404 2.65 -1.03 5.91
C ALA A 404 2.56 -1.08 7.45
N ASN A 405 1.69 -0.26 8.05
CA ASN A 405 1.49 -0.20 9.49
C ASN A 405 0.57 -1.30 10.07
N LEU A 406 -0.16 -2.01 9.23
CA LEU A 406 -1.08 -3.08 9.65
C LEU A 406 -0.46 -4.47 9.50
N GLU A 407 0.61 -4.64 8.73
CA GLU A 407 1.22 -5.96 8.54
C GLU A 407 1.80 -6.51 9.86
N PRO A 408 1.49 -7.76 10.29
CA PRO A 408 0.67 -8.78 9.61
C PRO A 408 -0.65 -9.12 10.33
N PHE A 409 -0.98 -8.42 11.41
CA PHE A 409 -2.12 -8.75 12.29
C PHE A 409 -3.46 -8.49 11.61
N ARG A 410 -4.50 -9.22 12.01
CA ARG A 410 -5.86 -9.01 11.50
C ARG A 410 -6.34 -7.58 11.77
N TYR A 411 -6.96 -6.97 10.76
CA TYR A 411 -7.61 -5.67 10.88
C TYR A 411 -9.02 -5.71 10.28
N GLY A 412 -10.01 -5.17 11.01
CA GLY A 412 -11.43 -5.24 10.64
C GLY A 412 -12.30 -4.19 11.32
N SER A 413 -11.76 -3.03 11.68
CA SER A 413 -12.54 -1.98 12.36
C SER A 413 -13.60 -1.37 11.42
N ALA A 414 -14.87 -1.72 11.65
CA ALA A 414 -15.99 -1.22 10.85
C ALA A 414 -16.18 0.30 11.01
N ASP A 415 -16.08 0.81 12.24
CA ASP A 415 -16.17 2.25 12.52
C ASP A 415 -15.09 3.05 11.78
N PHE A 416 -13.82 2.63 11.91
CA PHE A 416 -12.70 3.34 11.29
C PHE A 416 -12.88 3.40 9.77
N ILE A 417 -13.18 2.25 9.15
CA ILE A 417 -13.34 2.16 7.70
C ILE A 417 -14.55 3.00 7.24
N GLN A 418 -15.68 2.97 7.95
CA GLN A 418 -16.84 3.81 7.60
C GLN A 418 -16.47 5.29 7.61
N ARG A 419 -15.76 5.74 8.67
CA ARG A 419 -15.33 7.14 8.82
C ARG A 419 -14.30 7.52 7.76
N SER A 420 -13.39 6.61 7.39
CA SER A 420 -12.46 6.82 6.28
C SER A 420 -13.19 7.04 4.95
N VAL A 421 -14.18 6.20 4.61
CA VAL A 421 -14.96 6.39 3.37
C VAL A 421 -15.77 7.68 3.41
N LYS A 422 -16.34 8.06 4.56
CA LYS A 422 -16.98 9.37 4.73
C LYS A 422 -15.99 10.50 4.44
N ALA A 423 -14.76 10.41 4.93
CA ALA A 423 -13.71 11.41 4.68
C ALA A 423 -13.24 11.43 3.21
N MET A 424 -13.15 10.27 2.55
CA MET A 424 -12.89 10.19 1.11
C MET A 424 -13.92 11.02 0.32
N HIS A 425 -15.19 10.97 0.70
CA HIS A 425 -16.21 11.82 0.10
C HIS A 425 -16.13 13.28 0.55
N SER A 426 -16.10 13.54 1.86
CA SER A 426 -16.30 14.89 2.41
C SER A 426 -15.06 15.78 2.37
N VAL A 427 -13.86 15.19 2.42
CA VAL A 427 -12.58 15.92 2.43
C VAL A 427 -11.94 15.88 1.05
N TYR A 428 -11.85 14.69 0.45
CA TYR A 428 -11.16 14.49 -0.83
C TYR A 428 -12.07 14.64 -2.05
N GLU A 429 -13.38 14.76 -1.85
CA GLU A 429 -14.38 14.87 -2.94
C GLU A 429 -14.35 13.66 -3.89
N ALA A 430 -13.86 12.51 -3.42
CA ALA A 430 -13.64 11.35 -4.26
C ALA A 430 -14.92 10.52 -4.48
N ASN A 431 -14.91 9.70 -5.53
CA ASN A 431 -16.04 8.87 -5.93
C ASN A 431 -15.64 7.47 -6.41
N GLY A 432 -14.42 7.03 -6.13
CA GLY A 432 -13.94 5.67 -6.39
C GLY A 432 -13.06 5.13 -5.26
N LEU A 433 -12.94 3.80 -5.19
CA LEU A 433 -12.10 3.07 -4.24
C LEU A 433 -11.23 2.03 -4.97
N HIS A 434 -9.96 2.00 -4.61
CA HIS A 434 -9.00 0.95 -4.96
C HIS A 434 -8.40 0.37 -3.66
N LEU A 435 -8.57 -0.93 -3.45
CA LEU A 435 -8.28 -1.58 -2.16
C LEU A 435 -7.17 -2.62 -2.27
N TYR A 436 -6.08 -2.40 -1.52
CA TYR A 436 -5.06 -3.45 -1.32
C TYR A 436 -5.56 -4.57 -0.38
N PRO A 437 -4.96 -5.77 -0.45
CA PRO A 437 -5.13 -6.75 0.61
C PRO A 437 -4.73 -6.16 1.97
N GLN A 438 -5.38 -6.61 3.05
CA GLN A 438 -5.20 -6.04 4.39
C GLN A 438 -3.74 -6.09 4.88
N SER A 439 -3.03 -7.14 4.49
CA SER A 439 -1.59 -7.31 4.68
C SER A 439 -1.07 -8.36 3.68
N SER A 440 0.24 -8.58 3.64
CA SER A 440 0.85 -9.62 2.81
C SER A 440 0.67 -9.42 1.30
N TYR A 441 0.56 -8.17 0.82
CA TYR A 441 0.40 -7.86 -0.60
C TYR A 441 1.46 -8.57 -1.47
N TRP A 442 2.72 -8.55 -1.02
CA TRP A 442 3.85 -9.13 -1.73
C TRP A 442 3.85 -10.67 -1.74
N ASP A 443 3.05 -11.34 -0.91
CA ASP A 443 3.02 -12.81 -0.76
C ASP A 443 1.65 -13.42 -1.11
N TRP A 444 0.90 -12.77 -2.00
CA TRP A 444 -0.38 -13.26 -2.50
C TRP A 444 -0.26 -14.71 -3.03
N PRO A 445 -1.19 -15.64 -2.69
CA PRO A 445 -2.50 -15.41 -2.06
C PRO A 445 -2.54 -15.64 -0.55
N TYR A 446 -1.40 -15.69 0.13
CA TYR A 446 -1.31 -16.20 1.49
C TYR A 446 -1.04 -15.10 2.52
N THR A 447 -1.49 -15.35 3.75
CA THR A 447 -1.23 -14.52 4.93
C THR A 447 0.09 -14.91 5.59
N ALA A 448 0.58 -14.09 6.51
CA ALA A 448 1.80 -14.37 7.28
C ALA A 448 1.58 -15.33 8.48
N ASP A 449 0.35 -15.79 8.74
CA ASP A 449 0.05 -16.73 9.83
C ASP A 449 0.87 -18.03 9.66
N ASN A 450 1.52 -18.47 10.74
CA ASN A 450 2.26 -19.72 10.80
C ASN A 450 1.33 -20.86 11.23
N VAL A 451 0.88 -21.65 10.25
CA VAL A 451 0.01 -22.82 10.45
C VAL A 451 0.50 -24.00 9.61
N PRO A 452 0.04 -25.24 9.87
CA PRO A 452 0.20 -26.32 8.91
C PRO A 452 -0.44 -25.96 7.56
N GLY A 453 0.38 -25.73 6.53
CA GLY A 453 -0.06 -25.18 5.25
C GLY A 453 0.03 -23.65 5.21
N ARG A 454 -0.89 -22.98 4.50
CA ARG A 454 -0.98 -21.51 4.43
C ARG A 454 -2.45 -21.09 4.39
N ILE A 455 -2.81 -19.98 5.04
CA ILE A 455 -4.18 -19.44 5.02
C ILE A 455 -4.29 -18.44 3.87
N LEU A 456 -5.34 -18.58 3.05
CA LEU A 456 -5.65 -17.62 1.98
C LEU A 456 -6.09 -16.27 2.57
N GLN A 457 -5.60 -15.17 1.99
CA GLN A 457 -6.00 -13.82 2.39
C GLN A 457 -7.52 -13.61 2.25
N VAL A 458 -8.14 -14.13 1.18
CA VAL A 458 -9.60 -14.03 0.97
C VAL A 458 -10.42 -14.70 2.09
N ASP A 459 -9.85 -15.71 2.77
CA ASP A 459 -10.54 -16.41 3.86
C ASP A 459 -10.32 -15.72 5.22
N ARG A 460 -9.08 -15.30 5.50
CA ARG A 460 -8.74 -14.60 6.75
C ARG A 460 -9.34 -13.20 6.79
N ASP A 461 -9.19 -12.45 5.70
CA ASP A 461 -9.48 -11.01 5.63
C ASP A 461 -10.88 -10.74 5.05
N TRP A 462 -11.82 -11.69 5.20
CA TRP A 462 -13.19 -11.55 4.68
C TRP A 462 -13.88 -10.27 5.19
N MET A 463 -13.64 -9.90 6.45
CA MET A 463 -14.22 -8.71 7.07
C MET A 463 -13.64 -7.44 6.45
N TRP A 464 -12.36 -7.41 6.10
CA TRP A 464 -11.73 -6.30 5.39
C TRP A 464 -12.44 -6.02 4.06
N TYR A 465 -12.52 -7.03 3.19
CA TYR A 465 -13.17 -6.89 1.88
C TYR A 465 -14.65 -6.54 2.00
N LYS A 466 -15.38 -7.14 2.95
CA LYS A 466 -16.80 -6.84 3.13
C LYS A 466 -17.03 -5.42 3.64
N THR A 467 -16.20 -4.94 4.57
CA THR A 467 -16.37 -3.62 5.20
C THR A 467 -16.16 -2.50 4.20
N TRP A 468 -15.06 -2.54 3.44
CA TRP A 468 -14.80 -1.55 2.41
C TRP A 468 -15.84 -1.57 1.28
N GLY A 469 -16.28 -2.75 0.83
CA GLY A 469 -17.30 -2.87 -0.20
C GLY A 469 -18.65 -2.31 0.26
N ARG A 470 -19.02 -2.57 1.51
CA ARG A 470 -20.26 -2.07 2.14
C ARG A 470 -20.30 -0.54 2.20
N TYR A 471 -19.20 0.09 2.60
CA TYR A 471 -19.15 1.54 2.77
C TYR A 471 -18.85 2.30 1.47
N ALA A 472 -18.10 1.71 0.54
CA ALA A 472 -17.99 2.25 -0.82
C ALA A 472 -19.33 2.20 -1.58
N TRP A 473 -20.19 1.23 -1.25
CA TRP A 473 -21.58 1.21 -1.71
C TRP A 473 -22.41 2.32 -1.06
N ASN A 474 -22.39 2.43 0.26
CA ASN A 474 -23.10 3.49 0.99
C ASN A 474 -22.42 3.76 2.34
N ALA A 475 -21.79 4.94 2.47
CA ALA A 475 -21.11 5.37 3.67
C ALA A 475 -22.06 5.97 4.71
N GLN A 476 -23.25 6.42 4.30
CA GLN A 476 -24.24 7.13 5.14
C GLN A 476 -25.14 6.21 5.98
N ARG A 477 -24.75 4.94 6.16
CA ARG A 477 -25.42 4.01 7.06
C ARG A 477 -25.34 4.48 8.51
N ASP A 478 -26.44 4.37 9.25
CA ASP A 478 -26.46 4.79 10.65
C ASP A 478 -25.63 3.84 11.52
N ARG A 479 -24.96 4.40 12.53
CA ARG A 479 -23.99 3.63 13.32
C ARG A 479 -24.64 2.50 14.14
N VAL A 480 -25.87 2.69 14.62
CA VAL A 480 -26.59 1.69 15.42
C VAL A 480 -26.93 0.47 14.56
N GLY A 481 -27.43 0.70 13.35
CA GLY A 481 -27.69 -0.33 12.36
C GLY A 481 -26.42 -1.06 11.92
N GLU A 482 -25.31 -0.35 11.75
CA GLU A 482 -24.02 -0.97 11.40
C GLU A 482 -23.46 -1.85 12.51
N ILE A 483 -23.55 -1.38 13.77
CA ILE A 483 -23.21 -2.20 14.94
C ILE A 483 -24.03 -3.49 14.94
N ALA A 484 -25.36 -3.40 14.73
CA ALA A 484 -26.23 -4.56 14.71
C ALA A 484 -25.87 -5.53 13.56
N TYR A 485 -25.62 -4.99 12.36
CA TYR A 485 -25.20 -5.76 11.19
C TYR A 485 -23.91 -6.54 11.47
N TRP A 486 -22.85 -5.87 11.93
CA TRP A 486 -21.57 -6.52 12.16
C TRP A 486 -21.59 -7.49 13.34
N SER A 487 -22.36 -7.17 14.38
CA SER A 487 -22.59 -8.08 15.51
C SER A 487 -23.25 -9.39 15.05
N ASP A 488 -24.23 -9.31 14.14
CA ASP A 488 -24.85 -10.49 13.52
C ASP A 488 -23.86 -11.26 12.63
N GLN A 489 -23.11 -10.59 11.76
CA GLN A 489 -22.13 -11.23 10.88
C GLN A 489 -21.04 -11.98 11.69
N LEU A 490 -20.50 -11.37 12.73
CA LEU A 490 -19.49 -11.98 13.60
C LEU A 490 -20.09 -13.09 14.48
N GLY A 491 -21.31 -12.89 14.98
CA GLY A 491 -22.05 -13.93 15.70
C GLY A 491 -22.24 -15.18 14.84
N ALA A 492 -22.69 -15.01 13.59
CA ALA A 492 -22.85 -16.10 12.64
C ALA A 492 -21.53 -16.80 12.31
N ARG A 493 -20.43 -16.03 12.12
CA ARG A 493 -19.09 -16.56 11.84
C ARG A 493 -18.57 -17.48 12.93
N TYR A 494 -18.71 -17.08 14.19
CA TYR A 494 -18.14 -17.76 15.36
C TYR A 494 -19.16 -18.61 16.14
N GLY A 495 -20.41 -18.65 15.68
CA GLY A 495 -21.49 -19.46 16.25
C GLY A 495 -21.93 -18.97 17.63
N CYS A 496 -22.04 -17.65 17.81
CA CYS A 496 -22.58 -17.02 19.02
C CYS A 496 -23.75 -16.08 18.66
N GLU A 497 -24.55 -15.72 19.66
CA GLU A 497 -25.65 -14.76 19.46
C GLU A 497 -25.12 -13.35 19.13
N PRO A 498 -25.89 -12.48 18.45
CA PRO A 498 -25.43 -11.15 18.06
C PRO A 498 -24.88 -10.31 19.22
N ALA A 499 -25.48 -10.40 20.41
CA ALA A 499 -24.98 -9.70 21.60
C ALA A 499 -23.54 -10.09 21.97
N LYS A 500 -23.10 -11.31 21.65
CA LYS A 500 -21.72 -11.78 21.85
C LYS A 500 -20.85 -11.50 20.63
N GLY A 501 -21.41 -11.53 19.43
CA GLY A 501 -20.75 -11.03 18.22
C GLY A 501 -20.34 -9.56 18.35
N ARG A 502 -21.12 -8.75 19.09
CA ARG A 502 -20.77 -7.36 19.42
C ARG A 502 -19.44 -7.23 20.16
N LEU A 503 -19.13 -8.13 21.09
CA LEU A 503 -17.87 -8.10 21.83
C LEU A 503 -16.67 -8.33 20.89
N ILE A 504 -16.84 -9.16 19.85
CA ILE A 504 -15.82 -9.38 18.82
C ILE A 504 -15.66 -8.13 17.96
N LEU A 505 -16.76 -7.44 17.64
CA LEU A 505 -16.71 -6.15 16.94
C LEU A 505 -15.96 -5.10 17.77
N ASP A 506 -16.28 -4.99 19.06
CA ASP A 506 -15.61 -4.04 19.97
C ASP A 506 -14.10 -4.33 20.05
N ALA A 507 -13.70 -5.61 20.04
CA ALA A 507 -12.28 -5.98 19.98
C ALA A 507 -11.59 -5.48 18.71
N TYR A 508 -12.21 -5.70 17.53
CA TYR A 508 -11.69 -5.20 16.26
C TYR A 508 -11.62 -3.67 16.21
N GLU A 509 -12.63 -2.98 16.73
CA GLU A 509 -12.70 -1.51 16.65
C GLU A 509 -11.72 -0.84 17.62
N GLU A 510 -11.58 -1.36 18.84
CA GLU A 510 -10.59 -0.87 19.80
C GLU A 510 -9.15 -1.16 19.32
N ALA A 511 -8.85 -2.39 18.88
CA ALA A 511 -7.53 -2.71 18.34
C ALA A 511 -7.23 -1.94 17.03
N GLY A 512 -8.26 -1.65 16.24
CA GLY A 512 -8.14 -0.91 14.99
C GLY A 512 -7.66 0.52 15.13
N GLU A 513 -7.69 1.11 16.32
CA GLU A 513 -7.16 2.47 16.57
C GLU A 513 -5.67 2.48 16.92
N ILE A 514 -5.06 1.33 17.23
CA ILE A 514 -3.67 1.26 17.74
C ILE A 514 -2.65 1.60 16.63
N SER A 515 -2.52 0.76 15.60
CA SER A 515 -1.53 0.99 14.52
C SER A 515 -1.70 2.34 13.80
N PRO A 516 -2.92 2.83 13.49
CA PRO A 516 -3.10 4.15 12.88
C PRO A 516 -2.58 5.30 13.76
N LYS A 517 -2.91 5.30 15.06
CA LYS A 517 -2.45 6.34 16.01
C LYS A 517 -0.96 6.28 16.26
N LEU A 518 -0.40 5.08 16.41
CA LEU A 518 1.04 4.89 16.59
C LEU A 518 1.83 5.43 15.39
N LEU A 519 1.44 5.07 14.15
CA LEU A 519 2.17 5.51 12.97
C LEU A 519 2.09 7.03 12.79
N ARG A 520 0.90 7.62 12.85
CA ARG A 520 0.72 9.04 12.55
C ARG A 520 1.37 9.97 13.57
N ARG A 521 1.67 9.47 14.78
CA ARG A 521 2.26 10.28 15.85
C ARG A 521 3.74 10.02 16.08
N TYR A 522 4.24 8.81 15.78
CA TYR A 522 5.62 8.40 16.07
C TYR A 522 6.40 7.96 14.82
N GLY A 523 5.71 7.67 13.72
CA GLY A 523 6.31 7.11 12.51
C GLY A 523 7.33 8.04 11.86
N ILE A 524 8.25 7.42 11.11
CA ILE A 524 9.18 8.11 10.21
C ILE A 524 8.52 8.37 8.86
N THR A 525 7.70 7.44 8.37
CA THR A 525 7.05 7.49 7.06
C THR A 525 5.79 6.63 7.04
N ASP A 526 4.85 6.95 6.15
CA ASP A 526 3.72 6.08 5.81
C ASP A 526 4.13 4.91 4.89
N GLY A 527 5.30 5.01 4.25
CA GLY A 527 5.83 4.03 3.31
C GLY A 527 6.17 2.67 3.94
N ASN A 528 6.12 1.59 3.14
CA ASN A 528 6.61 0.25 3.54
C ASN A 528 8.13 0.17 3.77
N ARG A 529 8.84 1.29 3.60
CA ARG A 529 10.15 1.54 4.20
C ARG A 529 10.13 1.33 5.72
N GLN A 530 8.98 1.52 6.38
CA GLN A 530 8.76 1.25 7.79
C GLN A 530 7.81 0.08 8.05
N THR A 531 8.23 -0.84 8.92
CA THR A 531 7.38 -1.89 9.49
C THR A 531 7.02 -1.53 10.93
N LEU A 532 5.88 -0.86 11.15
CA LEU A 532 5.50 -0.34 12.49
C LEU A 532 5.46 -1.44 13.57
N THR A 533 4.96 -2.62 13.21
CA THR A 533 4.72 -3.75 14.13
C THR A 533 6.00 -4.40 14.64
N LEU A 534 7.16 -4.10 14.03
CA LEU A 534 8.48 -4.51 14.52
C LEU A 534 9.07 -3.53 15.53
N GLY A 535 8.37 -2.44 15.85
CA GLY A 535 8.80 -1.40 16.79
C GLY A 535 9.67 -0.32 16.15
N MET A 536 10.21 0.57 16.99
CA MET A 536 11.17 1.61 16.60
C MET A 536 12.30 1.70 17.63
N LEU A 537 13.50 2.08 17.18
CA LEU A 537 14.62 2.46 18.03
C LEU A 537 14.36 3.81 18.70
N MET A 538 14.95 4.02 19.87
CA MET A 538 14.91 5.29 20.59
C MET A 538 15.46 6.45 19.76
N THR A 539 16.56 6.22 19.03
CA THR A 539 17.16 7.21 18.11
C THR A 539 16.18 7.66 17.03
N GLN A 540 15.30 6.77 16.55
CA GLN A 540 14.27 7.10 15.58
C GLN A 540 13.16 7.99 16.16
N LEU A 541 12.92 7.91 17.47
CA LEU A 541 11.92 8.73 18.16
C LEU A 541 12.44 10.11 18.56
N ILE A 542 13.71 10.20 18.97
CA ILE A 542 14.33 11.45 19.46
C ILE A 542 15.04 12.24 18.36
N SER A 543 15.37 11.59 17.24
CA SER A 543 16.05 12.19 16.09
C SER A 543 15.46 11.72 14.75
N PRO A 544 14.12 11.82 14.54
CA PRO A 544 13.44 11.23 13.38
C PRO A 544 13.96 11.75 12.03
N ASN A 545 14.42 13.01 11.97
CA ASN A 545 14.96 13.61 10.74
C ASN A 545 16.16 12.85 10.16
N LYS A 546 16.99 12.23 11.01
CA LYS A 546 18.15 11.43 10.56
C LYS A 546 17.76 10.17 9.81
N PHE A 547 16.53 9.72 9.99
CA PHE A 547 15.98 8.52 9.37
C PHE A 547 15.10 8.87 8.17
N GLY A 548 15.20 10.09 7.63
CA GLY A 548 14.42 10.51 6.47
C GLY A 548 12.95 10.70 6.80
N LEU A 549 12.64 11.44 7.85
CA LEU A 549 11.26 11.81 8.23
C LEU A 549 10.47 12.31 7.02
N PHE A 550 9.29 11.74 6.80
CA PHE A 550 8.37 12.13 5.75
C PHE A 550 7.31 13.10 6.28
N PRO A 551 7.37 14.40 5.95
CA PRO A 551 6.52 15.40 6.63
C PRO A 551 5.03 15.30 6.30
N LEU A 552 4.66 14.67 5.18
CA LEU A 552 3.26 14.57 4.77
C LEU A 552 2.44 13.67 5.71
N LEU A 553 3.06 12.65 6.31
CA LEU A 553 2.46 11.85 7.38
C LEU A 553 1.87 12.73 8.49
N TYR A 554 2.64 13.74 8.92
CA TYR A 554 2.28 14.64 10.02
C TYR A 554 1.40 15.82 9.59
N ASN A 555 1.56 16.30 8.36
CA ASN A 555 0.86 17.50 7.89
C ASN A 555 -0.46 17.19 7.18
N SER A 556 -0.68 15.94 6.78
CA SER A 556 -1.84 15.56 5.96
C SER A 556 -2.53 14.27 6.38
N GLU A 557 -1.77 13.27 6.83
CA GLU A 557 -2.29 11.94 7.17
C GLU A 557 -2.51 11.75 8.68
N ALA A 558 -2.69 12.87 9.40
CA ALA A 558 -2.91 12.89 10.83
C ALA A 558 -3.81 14.07 11.19
N PRO A 559 -4.56 14.01 12.30
CA PRO A 559 -5.06 15.21 12.96
C PRO A 559 -3.90 16.21 13.24
N GLU A 560 -4.23 17.47 13.50
CA GLU A 560 -3.22 18.43 13.98
C GLU A 560 -2.60 17.89 15.27
N GLY A 561 -1.28 18.02 15.45
CA GLY A 561 -0.59 17.52 16.63
C GLY A 561 0.93 17.64 16.55
N GLU A 562 1.61 17.20 17.61
CA GLU A 562 3.04 17.47 17.86
C GLU A 562 3.89 16.20 17.91
N MET A 563 5.03 16.19 17.22
CA MET A 563 6.00 15.10 17.28
C MET A 563 6.57 15.01 18.69
N ILE A 564 7.20 13.89 19.03
CA ILE A 564 7.86 13.71 20.34
C ILE A 564 8.89 14.83 20.58
N ILE A 565 9.68 15.17 19.57
CA ILE A 565 10.69 16.23 19.62
C ILE A 565 10.07 17.63 19.78
N GLU A 566 8.97 17.91 19.09
CA GLU A 566 8.27 19.20 19.17
C GLU A 566 7.60 19.39 20.52
N TYR A 567 6.95 18.33 21.03
CA TYR A 567 6.34 18.31 22.35
C TYR A 567 7.39 18.53 23.45
N ALA A 568 8.53 17.82 23.37
CA ALA A 568 9.60 17.98 24.35
C ALA A 568 10.20 19.39 24.33
N GLU A 569 10.42 19.96 23.15
CA GLU A 569 10.92 21.33 23.00
C GLU A 569 9.94 22.36 23.57
N LYS A 570 8.64 22.25 23.22
CA LYS A 570 7.58 23.12 23.74
C LYS A 570 7.47 23.02 25.25
N GLN A 571 7.52 21.81 25.81
CA GLN A 571 7.56 21.61 27.26
C GLN A 571 8.74 22.33 27.91
N TRP A 572 9.95 22.18 27.36
CA TRP A 572 11.14 22.85 27.89
C TRP A 572 11.00 24.38 27.84
N LYS A 573 10.52 24.90 26.71
CA LYS A 573 10.31 26.34 26.49
C LYS A 573 9.05 26.89 27.17
N LYS A 574 8.28 26.06 27.89
CA LYS A 574 6.99 26.41 28.51
C LYS A 574 5.98 27.01 27.52
N GLN A 575 5.98 26.47 26.31
CA GLN A 575 5.04 26.86 25.25
C GLN A 575 3.78 25.98 25.31
N PRO A 576 2.62 26.50 24.89
CA PRO A 576 1.38 25.73 24.86
C PRO A 576 1.43 24.59 23.84
N HIS A 577 0.78 23.49 24.17
CA HIS A 577 0.59 22.34 23.28
C HIS A 577 -0.66 22.50 22.42
N VAL A 578 -0.60 22.01 21.17
CA VAL A 578 -1.70 22.07 20.20
C VAL A 578 -1.98 20.69 19.65
N GLY A 579 -3.26 20.35 19.50
CA GLY A 579 -3.71 19.14 18.81
C GLY A 579 -3.39 17.83 19.56
N GLU A 580 -3.09 16.78 18.79
CA GLU A 580 -2.71 15.45 19.25
C GLU A 580 -1.28 15.41 19.78
N THR A 581 -1.13 15.11 21.07
CA THR A 581 0.18 15.02 21.72
C THR A 581 0.65 13.58 21.85
N PRO A 582 1.98 13.33 21.88
CA PRO A 582 2.52 11.98 22.01
C PRO A 582 2.12 11.32 23.33
N VAL A 583 2.03 12.08 24.43
CA VAL A 583 1.59 11.54 25.73
C VAL A 583 0.12 11.13 25.72
N ARG A 584 -0.74 11.85 24.98
CA ARG A 584 -2.16 11.50 24.82
C ARG A 584 -2.29 10.20 24.02
N VAL A 585 -1.59 10.10 22.89
CA VAL A 585 -1.60 8.88 22.07
C VAL A 585 -1.11 7.68 22.86
N ALA A 586 -0.03 7.80 23.64
CA ALA A 586 0.45 6.73 24.52
C ALA A 586 -0.64 6.22 25.48
N ALA A 587 -1.39 7.11 26.14
CA ALA A 587 -2.47 6.71 27.05
C ALA A 587 -3.67 6.09 26.31
N GLU A 588 -4.03 6.62 25.13
CA GLU A 588 -5.13 6.12 24.33
C GLU A 588 -4.87 4.71 23.79
N VAL A 589 -3.68 4.42 23.25
CA VAL A 589 -3.37 3.10 22.68
C VAL A 589 -3.30 2.00 23.75
N GLU A 590 -2.80 2.32 24.96
CA GLU A 590 -2.85 1.39 26.10
C GLU A 590 -4.30 1.09 26.50
N ALA A 591 -5.18 2.10 26.50
CA ALA A 591 -6.59 1.91 26.81
C ALA A 591 -7.30 1.07 25.74
N HIS A 592 -7.02 1.32 24.45
CA HIS A 592 -7.51 0.53 23.33
C HIS A 592 -7.09 -0.94 23.45
N GLY A 593 -5.80 -1.22 23.71
CA GLY A 593 -5.29 -2.59 23.89
C GLY A 593 -5.98 -3.35 25.02
N LYS A 594 -6.14 -2.71 26.19
CA LYS A 594 -6.83 -3.30 27.35
C LYS A 594 -8.29 -3.63 27.05
N LYS A 595 -9.01 -2.73 26.38
CA LYS A 595 -10.41 -2.96 26.01
C LYS A 595 -10.55 -4.06 24.95
N ALA A 596 -9.66 -4.11 23.97
CA ALA A 596 -9.67 -5.16 22.95
C ALA A 596 -9.46 -6.56 23.56
N ILE A 597 -8.47 -6.72 24.44
CA ILE A 597 -8.25 -7.98 25.19
C ILE A 597 -9.48 -8.34 26.03
N LYS A 598 -10.05 -7.37 26.75
CA LYS A 598 -11.23 -7.62 27.58
C LYS A 598 -12.40 -8.12 26.73
N ALA A 599 -12.71 -7.42 25.65
CA ALA A 599 -13.84 -7.75 24.79
C ALA A 599 -13.70 -9.13 24.12
N ILE A 600 -12.50 -9.45 23.58
CA ILE A 600 -12.29 -10.75 22.94
C ILE A 600 -12.33 -11.92 23.94
N ASN A 601 -11.85 -11.73 25.16
CA ASN A 601 -11.93 -12.76 26.21
C ASN A 601 -13.36 -12.93 26.75
N ASP A 602 -14.13 -11.85 26.87
CA ASP A 602 -15.54 -11.91 27.26
C ASP A 602 -16.39 -12.66 26.21
N ALA A 603 -15.97 -12.65 24.93
CA ALA A 603 -16.63 -13.40 23.86
C ALA A 603 -16.29 -14.90 23.87
N LEU A 604 -15.08 -15.27 24.32
CA LEU A 604 -14.52 -16.64 24.22
C LEU A 604 -15.46 -17.76 24.70
N PRO A 605 -16.14 -17.67 25.86
CA PRO A 605 -17.00 -18.75 26.35
C PRO A 605 -18.19 -19.08 25.43
N PHE A 606 -18.56 -18.16 24.54
CA PHE A 606 -19.73 -18.27 23.68
C PHE A 606 -19.40 -18.75 22.26
N VAL A 607 -18.12 -18.88 21.92
CA VAL A 607 -17.67 -19.28 20.57
C VAL A 607 -17.87 -20.78 20.37
N THR A 608 -18.68 -21.16 19.37
CA THR A 608 -18.98 -22.58 19.07
C THR A 608 -18.47 -23.04 17.70
N ARG A 609 -18.16 -22.11 16.78
CA ARG A 609 -17.63 -22.38 15.44
C ARG A 609 -16.32 -21.66 15.22
N ASP A 610 -15.50 -22.19 14.31
CA ASP A 610 -14.24 -21.59 13.88
C ASP A 610 -13.30 -21.16 15.02
N LYS A 611 -13.29 -21.98 16.08
CA LYS A 611 -12.51 -21.75 17.30
C LYS A 611 -11.03 -21.48 17.00
N THR A 612 -10.43 -22.22 16.06
CA THR A 612 -9.02 -22.02 15.71
C THR A 612 -8.76 -20.64 15.09
N GLU A 613 -9.68 -20.10 14.30
CA GLU A 613 -9.55 -18.75 13.76
C GLU A 613 -9.81 -17.69 14.82
N PHE A 614 -10.80 -17.93 15.69
CA PHE A 614 -11.08 -17.06 16.83
C PHE A 614 -9.86 -16.94 17.76
N GLU A 615 -9.17 -18.05 18.03
CA GLU A 615 -7.97 -18.05 18.87
C GLU A 615 -6.81 -17.27 18.24
N ARG A 616 -6.65 -17.30 16.92
CA ARG A 616 -5.69 -16.44 16.22
C ARG A 616 -6.07 -14.97 16.31
N LEU A 617 -7.35 -14.63 16.09
CA LEU A 617 -7.83 -13.26 16.30
C LEU A 617 -7.59 -12.78 17.74
N ARG A 618 -7.85 -13.64 18.72
CA ARG A 618 -7.58 -13.36 20.13
C ARG A 618 -6.09 -13.10 20.35
N ASN A 619 -5.20 -13.94 19.84
CA ASN A 619 -3.75 -13.72 19.90
C ASN A 619 -3.37 -12.36 19.30
N ASP A 620 -3.96 -11.97 18.17
CA ASP A 620 -3.70 -10.67 17.54
C ASP A 620 -4.08 -9.48 18.46
N MET A 621 -5.14 -9.60 19.26
CA MET A 621 -5.47 -8.57 20.26
C MET A 621 -4.40 -8.43 21.34
N TYR A 622 -3.82 -9.55 21.79
CA TYR A 622 -2.69 -9.55 22.72
C TYR A 622 -1.43 -8.96 22.09
N CYS A 623 -1.13 -9.31 20.83
CA CYS A 623 0.00 -8.74 20.09
C CYS A 623 -0.14 -7.21 19.96
N GLN A 624 -1.33 -6.73 19.59
CA GLN A 624 -1.61 -5.30 19.45
C GLN A 624 -1.49 -4.55 20.78
N ALA A 625 -1.96 -5.14 21.89
CA ALA A 625 -1.81 -4.56 23.22
C ALA A 625 -0.33 -4.50 23.67
N ALA A 626 0.43 -5.57 23.48
CA ALA A 626 1.86 -5.60 23.80
C ALA A 626 2.66 -4.59 22.95
N LEU A 627 2.27 -4.40 21.68
CA LEU A 627 2.82 -3.36 20.81
C LEU A 627 2.50 -1.95 21.33
N ALA A 628 1.25 -1.71 21.74
CA ALA A 628 0.82 -0.43 22.31
C ALA A 628 1.61 -0.10 23.58
N ASP A 629 1.72 -1.04 24.52
CA ASP A 629 2.48 -0.87 25.77
C ASP A 629 3.98 -0.66 25.50
N PHE A 630 4.56 -1.39 24.54
CA PHE A 630 5.94 -1.18 24.08
C PHE A 630 6.20 0.27 23.66
N TYR A 631 5.34 0.82 22.78
CA TYR A 631 5.49 2.20 22.31
C TYR A 631 5.18 3.22 23.40
N ALA A 632 4.15 3.01 24.21
CA ALA A 632 3.76 3.94 25.26
C ALA A 632 4.91 4.16 26.27
N GLU A 633 5.52 3.07 26.75
CA GLU A 633 6.67 3.18 27.65
C GLU A 633 7.92 3.71 26.95
N LYS A 634 8.14 3.36 25.67
CA LYS A 634 9.29 3.89 24.91
C LYS A 634 9.18 5.40 24.68
N VAL A 635 7.99 5.92 24.40
CA VAL A 635 7.74 7.37 24.22
C VAL A 635 7.93 8.11 25.54
N ARG A 636 7.47 7.57 26.66
CA ARG A 636 7.73 8.17 27.99
C ARG A 636 9.24 8.22 28.27
N ALA A 637 9.98 7.17 27.94
CA ALA A 637 11.44 7.17 28.04
C ALA A 637 12.08 8.21 27.10
N ALA A 638 11.63 8.31 25.85
CA ALA A 638 12.11 9.29 24.87
C ALA A 638 11.97 10.73 25.36
N LEU A 639 10.86 11.06 26.02
CA LEU A 639 10.64 12.39 26.60
C LEU A 639 11.62 12.72 27.72
N GLN A 640 12.00 11.73 28.55
CA GLN A 640 13.03 11.93 29.59
C GLN A 640 14.43 12.11 28.97
N VAL A 641 14.75 11.35 27.91
CA VAL A 641 16.00 11.51 27.15
C VAL A 641 16.09 12.88 26.48
N LEU A 642 15.00 13.33 25.86
CA LEU A 642 14.93 14.67 25.26
C LEU A 642 14.95 15.77 26.32
N ARG A 643 14.43 15.52 27.53
CA ARG A 643 14.60 16.46 28.64
C ARG A 643 16.07 16.64 29.02
N PHE A 644 16.83 15.54 29.11
CA PHE A 644 18.27 15.57 29.35
C PHE A 644 19.03 16.42 28.30
N LYS A 645 18.62 16.38 27.02
CA LYS A 645 19.20 17.23 25.96
C LYS A 645 19.21 18.72 26.34
N TYR A 646 18.21 19.17 27.10
CA TYR A 646 18.08 20.57 27.52
C TYR A 646 18.56 20.84 28.94
N SER A 647 18.39 19.89 29.86
CA SER A 647 18.70 20.07 31.28
C SER A 647 20.15 19.77 31.65
N ASP A 648 20.83 18.92 30.89
CA ASP A 648 22.11 18.28 31.27
C ASP A 648 22.06 17.48 32.58
N ASP A 649 20.87 17.22 33.12
CA ASP A 649 20.70 16.52 34.38
C ASP A 649 20.62 15.00 34.16
N ILE A 650 21.64 14.27 34.63
CA ILE A 650 21.70 12.80 34.55
C ILE A 650 20.47 12.15 35.20
N ALA A 651 19.82 12.80 36.18
CA ALA A 651 18.60 12.28 36.81
C ALA A 651 17.44 12.10 35.81
N ASP A 652 17.41 12.86 34.72
CA ASP A 652 16.43 12.64 33.65
C ASP A 652 16.70 11.32 32.91
N LEU A 653 17.97 10.95 32.69
CA LEU A 653 18.33 9.64 32.12
C LEU A 653 18.06 8.48 33.08
N GLU A 654 18.25 8.68 34.39
CA GLU A 654 17.89 7.69 35.40
C GLU A 654 16.39 7.39 35.43
N LYS A 655 15.54 8.38 35.15
CA LYS A 655 14.09 8.19 34.96
C LYS A 655 13.76 7.51 33.63
N ALA A 656 14.52 7.77 32.57
CA ALA A 656 14.33 7.14 31.27
C ALA A 656 14.58 5.62 31.30
N PHE A 657 15.61 5.17 32.05
CA PHE A 657 16.04 3.78 32.08
C PHE A 657 14.94 2.77 32.45
N PRO A 658 14.22 2.89 33.59
CA PRO A 658 13.17 1.93 33.97
C PRO A 658 11.99 1.93 32.98
N LEU A 659 11.70 3.06 32.32
CA LEU A 659 10.66 3.14 31.29
C LEU A 659 11.08 2.36 30.03
N LEU A 660 12.32 2.54 29.57
CA LEU A 660 12.86 1.76 28.44
C LEU A 660 12.95 0.26 28.78
N GLN A 661 13.27 -0.08 30.03
CA GLN A 661 13.29 -1.47 30.48
C GLN A 661 11.91 -2.13 30.39
N LYS A 662 10.84 -1.44 30.81
CA LYS A 662 9.45 -1.92 30.65
C LYS A 662 9.06 -2.06 29.19
N SER A 663 9.41 -1.08 28.35
CA SER A 663 9.20 -1.15 26.91
C SER A 663 9.80 -2.45 26.34
N VAL A 664 11.07 -2.74 26.60
CA VAL A 664 11.72 -4.00 26.14
C VAL A 664 11.03 -5.25 26.69
N ALA A 665 10.51 -5.20 27.92
CA ALA A 665 9.73 -6.31 28.49
C ALA A 665 8.43 -6.59 27.70
N HIS A 666 7.69 -5.54 27.32
CA HIS A 666 6.51 -5.68 26.45
C HIS A 666 6.87 -6.18 25.05
N PHE A 667 8.02 -5.76 24.49
CA PHE A 667 8.48 -6.32 23.21
C PHE A 667 8.84 -7.81 23.31
N ARG A 668 9.37 -8.25 24.46
CA ARG A 668 9.64 -9.66 24.73
C ARG A 668 8.34 -10.47 24.81
N GLU A 669 7.30 -9.92 25.44
CA GLU A 669 5.95 -10.50 25.43
C GLU A 669 5.43 -10.65 23.98
N LEU A 670 5.52 -9.57 23.19
CA LEU A 670 5.14 -9.59 21.77
C LEU A 670 5.90 -10.66 20.97
N THR A 671 7.21 -10.81 21.21
CA THR A 671 8.02 -11.86 20.59
C THR A 671 7.51 -13.25 20.97
N GLY A 672 7.18 -13.49 22.24
CA GLY A 672 6.61 -14.76 22.70
C GLY A 672 5.26 -15.09 22.07
N LEU A 673 4.41 -14.08 21.85
CA LEU A 673 3.11 -14.23 21.20
C LEU A 673 3.21 -14.52 19.69
N THR A 674 4.33 -14.16 19.06
CA THR A 674 4.49 -14.18 17.59
C THR A 674 5.40 -15.27 17.06
N GLU A 675 6.40 -15.72 17.84
CA GLU A 675 7.46 -16.65 17.39
C GLU A 675 6.93 -17.96 16.77
N LYS A 676 5.76 -18.43 17.23
CA LYS A 676 5.13 -19.67 16.74
C LYS A 676 3.87 -19.44 15.92
N THR A 677 3.38 -18.20 15.84
CA THR A 677 2.08 -17.87 15.25
C THR A 677 2.20 -17.08 13.95
N TYR A 678 3.36 -16.51 13.66
CA TYR A 678 3.64 -15.75 12.45
C TYR A 678 4.97 -16.16 11.79
N LEU A 679 5.00 -16.06 10.46
CA LEU A 679 6.18 -16.33 9.63
C LEU A 679 7.10 -15.09 9.51
N TYR A 680 6.49 -13.90 9.48
CA TYR A 680 7.15 -12.61 9.32
C TYR A 680 6.15 -11.49 9.65
N ALA A 681 6.65 -10.27 9.85
CA ALA A 681 5.88 -9.04 9.96
C ALA A 681 5.69 -8.39 8.58
N ASN A 682 6.76 -7.90 7.96
CA ASN A 682 6.70 -7.28 6.63
C ASN A 682 6.72 -8.32 5.50
N SER A 683 5.83 -8.15 4.52
CA SER A 683 5.84 -8.97 3.31
C SER A 683 6.81 -8.44 2.24
N MET A 684 7.20 -7.17 2.27
CA MET A 684 8.33 -6.66 1.47
C MET A 684 9.65 -6.96 2.18
N GLN A 685 10.43 -7.90 1.67
CA GLN A 685 11.60 -8.47 2.35
C GLN A 685 12.90 -8.11 1.63
N THR A 686 13.00 -6.83 1.23
CA THR A 686 14.10 -6.30 0.43
C THR A 686 14.86 -5.19 1.17
N SER A 687 15.95 -4.72 0.57
CA SER A 687 16.75 -3.60 1.08
C SER A 687 16.02 -2.26 1.11
N GLN A 688 14.81 -2.17 0.56
CA GLN A 688 13.94 -0.99 0.61
C GLN A 688 13.31 -0.79 1.99
N ARG A 689 13.14 -1.86 2.78
CA ARG A 689 12.69 -1.73 4.17
C ARG A 689 13.87 -1.26 5.03
N LYS A 690 13.72 -0.12 5.71
CA LYS A 690 14.78 0.53 6.51
C LYS A 690 14.47 0.66 8.00
N ILE A 691 13.20 0.77 8.38
CA ILE A 691 12.77 1.04 9.75
C ILE A 691 11.98 -0.17 10.27
N PRO A 692 12.27 -0.69 11.48
CA PRO A 692 13.29 -0.21 12.44
C PRO A 692 14.74 -0.53 12.04
N MET A 693 14.95 -1.57 11.25
CA MET A 693 16.27 -2.01 10.77
C MET A 693 16.21 -2.31 9.27
N ARG A 694 17.36 -2.31 8.59
CA ARG A 694 17.43 -2.63 7.16
C ARG A 694 17.05 -4.09 6.89
N GLY A 695 16.10 -4.31 5.97
CA GLY A 695 15.60 -5.65 5.59
C GLY A 695 16.38 -6.34 4.49
N VAL A 696 17.68 -6.08 4.39
CA VAL A 696 18.55 -6.68 3.34
C VAL A 696 18.48 -8.21 3.43
N ASP A 697 18.30 -8.88 2.30
CA ASP A 697 18.19 -10.34 2.18
C ASP A 697 17.15 -10.98 3.11
N GLY A 698 16.05 -10.27 3.39
CA GLY A 698 14.95 -10.76 4.24
C GLY A 698 15.30 -10.89 5.74
N THR A 699 16.30 -10.14 6.21
CA THR A 699 16.67 -10.04 7.63
C THR A 699 15.76 -9.07 8.40
N TYR A 700 15.70 -9.24 9.72
CA TYR A 700 14.92 -8.40 10.65
C TYR A 700 13.42 -8.31 10.28
N LYS A 701 12.85 -9.39 9.74
CA LYS A 701 11.43 -9.44 9.37
C LYS A 701 10.56 -10.03 10.49
N GLU A 702 11.17 -10.53 11.56
CA GLU A 702 10.49 -11.17 12.69
C GLU A 702 10.81 -10.47 14.02
N TRP A 703 9.88 -10.51 14.97
CA TRP A 703 10.07 -9.93 16.31
C TRP A 703 11.26 -10.51 17.06
N ARG A 704 11.50 -11.82 16.94
CA ARG A 704 12.67 -12.48 17.56
C ARG A 704 14.01 -11.96 17.05
N GLU A 705 14.09 -11.48 15.81
CA GLU A 705 15.29 -10.85 15.26
C GLU A 705 15.49 -9.44 15.82
N MET A 706 14.39 -8.75 16.16
CA MET A 706 14.40 -7.40 16.69
C MET A 706 14.60 -7.32 18.21
N LEU A 707 14.19 -8.33 18.97
CA LEU A 707 14.34 -8.33 20.43
C LEU A 707 15.80 -8.11 20.89
N PRO A 708 16.81 -8.83 20.36
CA PRO A 708 18.21 -8.58 20.71
C PRO A 708 18.69 -7.14 20.39
N VAL A 709 18.11 -6.50 19.37
CA VAL A 709 18.43 -5.11 19.02
C VAL A 709 17.97 -4.17 20.13
N TYR A 710 16.75 -4.34 20.63
CA TYR A 710 16.21 -3.51 21.72
C TYR A 710 16.85 -3.81 23.08
N GLU A 711 17.25 -5.05 23.34
CA GLU A 711 18.03 -5.40 24.54
C GLU A 711 19.41 -4.73 24.51
N LYS A 712 20.06 -4.70 23.34
CA LYS A 712 21.32 -3.97 23.15
C LYS A 712 21.15 -2.47 23.34
N GLU A 713 20.09 -1.88 22.79
CA GLU A 713 19.74 -0.45 22.98
C GLU A 713 19.61 -0.10 24.48
N LEU A 714 18.89 -0.92 25.24
CA LEU A 714 18.73 -0.75 26.69
C LEU A 714 20.09 -0.88 27.42
N GLY A 715 20.89 -1.89 27.05
CA GLY A 715 22.23 -2.10 27.60
C GLY A 715 23.17 -0.93 27.33
N ASN A 716 23.11 -0.35 26.13
CA ASN A 716 23.87 0.83 25.74
C ASN A 716 23.50 2.06 26.60
N LEU A 717 22.20 2.33 26.77
CA LEU A 717 21.75 3.40 27.65
C LEU A 717 22.28 3.23 29.08
N ARG A 718 22.22 2.00 29.63
CA ARG A 718 22.75 1.74 30.97
C ARG A 718 24.23 2.07 31.09
N ARG A 719 25.03 1.53 30.16
CA ARG A 719 26.49 1.75 30.14
C ARG A 719 26.82 3.24 30.03
N ASN A 720 26.09 3.99 29.22
CA ASN A 720 26.33 5.41 29.01
C ASN A 720 25.90 6.28 30.21
N ILE A 721 24.81 5.93 30.91
CA ILE A 721 24.45 6.56 32.20
C ILE A 721 25.55 6.31 33.24
N ASP A 722 26.01 5.06 33.36
CA ASP A 722 27.06 4.71 34.32
C ASP A 722 28.38 5.42 33.98
N SER A 723 28.71 5.57 32.68
CA SER A 723 29.86 6.35 32.22
C SER A 723 29.76 7.83 32.60
N LEU A 724 28.62 8.47 32.33
CA LEU A 724 28.37 9.88 32.67
C LEU A 724 28.51 10.16 34.17
N LYS A 725 28.06 9.24 35.03
CA LYS A 725 28.20 9.36 36.49
C LYS A 725 29.63 9.26 36.98
N ASN A 726 30.44 8.45 36.29
CA ASN A 726 31.83 8.15 36.66
C ASN A 726 32.85 9.09 35.99
N ALA A 727 32.46 9.82 34.94
CA ALA A 727 33.30 10.76 34.22
C ALA A 727 33.57 12.04 35.04
N LYS A 728 34.57 11.99 35.92
CA LYS A 728 35.23 13.20 36.45
C LYS A 728 36.35 13.63 35.50
N GLY A 729 36.01 14.40 34.46
CA GLY A 729 36.99 15.03 33.56
C GLY A 729 36.78 14.72 32.07
N ALA A 730 37.23 15.66 31.22
CA ALA A 730 36.97 15.74 29.79
C ALA A 730 37.14 14.40 29.04
N VAL A 731 36.07 13.98 28.35
CA VAL A 731 36.10 12.89 27.38
C VAL A 731 37.09 13.26 26.28
N THR A 732 38.19 12.53 26.18
CA THR A 732 39.13 12.64 25.07
C THR A 732 38.43 12.21 23.79
N GLN A 733 37.97 13.18 22.99
CA GLN A 733 37.52 12.92 21.62
C GLN A 733 38.66 12.23 20.86
N SER A 734 38.40 11.03 20.33
CA SER A 734 39.34 10.34 19.47
C SER A 734 39.71 11.26 18.30
N ALA A 735 41.01 11.35 17.97
CA ALA A 735 41.48 12.17 16.86
C ALA A 735 40.73 11.82 15.56
N VAL A 736 40.06 12.82 14.98
CA VAL A 736 39.29 12.66 13.74
C VAL A 736 40.29 12.52 12.57
N VAL A 737 40.22 11.40 11.85
CA VAL A 737 41.15 11.07 10.75
C VAL A 737 40.51 11.47 9.42
N ALA A 738 41.22 12.27 8.62
CA ALA A 738 40.81 12.63 7.26
C ALA A 738 40.57 11.39 6.38
N PHE A 739 39.57 11.48 5.49
CA PHE A 739 39.31 10.43 4.53
C PHE A 739 40.46 10.29 3.54
N LYS A 740 40.77 9.04 3.17
CA LYS A 740 41.83 8.76 2.19
C LYS A 740 41.20 8.75 0.81
N ASN A 741 41.87 9.37 -0.15
CA ASN A 741 41.47 9.29 -1.55
C ASN A 741 41.62 7.85 -2.07
N ALA A 742 40.58 7.32 -2.71
CA ALA A 742 40.68 6.11 -3.51
C ALA A 742 41.21 6.42 -4.91
N THR A 743 42.00 5.50 -5.45
CA THR A 743 42.46 5.57 -6.84
C THR A 743 41.34 5.18 -7.78
N VAL A 744 40.79 6.15 -8.51
CA VAL A 744 39.81 5.95 -9.58
C VAL A 744 40.22 6.70 -10.84
N THR A 745 39.91 6.12 -11.99
CA THR A 745 40.08 6.76 -13.30
C THR A 745 38.73 7.30 -13.75
N LEU A 746 38.55 8.62 -13.70
CA LEU A 746 37.36 9.26 -14.26
C LEU A 746 37.41 9.15 -15.79
N THR A 747 36.29 8.81 -16.41
CA THR A 747 36.16 8.70 -17.87
C THR A 747 35.12 9.72 -18.37
N GLY A 748 35.34 10.29 -19.56
CA GLY A 748 34.46 11.33 -20.12
C GLY A 748 34.63 12.73 -19.50
N ALA A 749 33.69 13.64 -19.80
CA ALA A 749 33.71 15.04 -19.36
C ALA A 749 33.24 15.22 -17.90
N ALA A 750 33.87 14.50 -16.96
CA ALA A 750 33.38 14.37 -15.59
C ALA A 750 33.53 15.64 -14.72
N GLY A 751 34.13 16.73 -15.21
CA GLY A 751 34.44 17.92 -14.41
C GLY A 751 35.89 17.95 -13.94
N GLU A 752 36.30 19.05 -13.32
CA GLU A 752 37.68 19.30 -12.90
C GLU A 752 37.95 18.70 -11.51
N LYS A 753 39.07 18.01 -11.29
CA LYS A 753 39.44 17.52 -9.96
C LYS A 753 39.93 18.68 -9.09
N ILE A 754 39.34 18.83 -7.91
CA ILE A 754 39.72 19.84 -6.91
C ILE A 754 40.01 19.19 -5.55
N THR A 755 40.80 19.84 -4.71
CA THR A 755 41.06 19.38 -3.35
C THR A 755 40.16 20.12 -2.37
N LEU A 756 39.32 19.40 -1.62
CA LEU A 756 38.42 20.01 -0.65
C LEU A 756 39.22 20.74 0.46
N SER A 757 39.08 22.05 0.48
CA SER A 757 39.65 22.94 1.49
C SER A 757 38.75 24.17 1.70
N THR A 758 38.86 24.85 2.84
CA THR A 758 38.13 26.10 3.09
C THR A 758 38.58 27.17 2.10
N GLY A 759 37.64 27.89 1.49
CA GLY A 759 37.88 28.87 0.44
C GLY A 759 37.80 28.31 -0.98
N GLU A 760 37.78 26.98 -1.15
CA GLU A 760 37.68 26.36 -2.47
C GLU A 760 36.29 26.57 -3.09
N ARG A 761 36.24 26.83 -4.40
CA ARG A 761 34.98 27.01 -5.14
C ARG A 761 34.35 25.66 -5.46
N VAL A 762 33.08 25.51 -5.11
CA VAL A 762 32.36 24.23 -5.28
C VAL A 762 31.80 24.02 -6.69
N PHE A 763 31.51 25.11 -7.42
CA PHE A 763 31.07 25.06 -8.82
C PHE A 763 31.93 25.95 -9.71
N GLY A 764 32.21 25.51 -10.93
CA GLY A 764 33.07 26.25 -11.89
C GLY A 764 32.48 27.57 -12.36
N ASP A 765 31.15 27.70 -12.33
CA ASP A 765 30.35 28.82 -12.83
C ASP A 765 29.70 29.68 -11.73
N THR A 766 30.03 29.47 -10.45
CA THR A 766 29.52 30.30 -9.33
C THR A 766 30.64 30.79 -8.40
N ALA A 767 30.35 31.85 -7.63
CA ALA A 767 31.27 32.37 -6.61
C ALA A 767 31.15 31.66 -5.24
N ALA A 768 30.36 30.58 -5.14
CA ALA A 768 30.13 29.86 -3.89
C ALA A 768 31.39 29.10 -3.45
N VAL A 769 31.84 29.34 -2.22
CA VAL A 769 33.06 28.76 -1.63
C VAL A 769 32.78 28.04 -0.32
N ILE A 770 33.56 27.01 -0.01
CA ILE A 770 33.43 26.28 1.26
C ILE A 770 33.90 27.18 2.42
N THR A 771 33.02 27.49 3.37
CA THR A 771 33.34 28.29 4.55
C THR A 771 33.56 27.43 5.81
N GLY A 772 33.01 26.22 5.84
CA GLY A 772 33.22 25.25 6.91
C GLY A 772 33.05 23.81 6.42
N MET A 773 33.82 22.86 6.98
CA MET A 773 33.67 21.44 6.70
C MET A 773 34.13 20.58 7.88
N VAL A 774 33.61 19.36 7.96
CA VAL A 774 34.12 18.36 8.92
C VAL A 774 35.57 17.96 8.60
N PRO A 775 36.40 17.64 9.61
CA PRO A 775 37.80 17.29 9.39
C PRO A 775 38.01 16.09 8.46
N GLU A 776 37.06 15.14 8.41
CA GLU A 776 37.12 13.95 7.57
C GLU A 776 37.14 14.28 6.07
N LEU A 777 36.48 15.36 5.64
CA LEU A 777 36.41 15.72 4.21
C LEU A 777 37.65 16.48 3.72
N ARG A 778 38.47 17.00 4.64
CA ARG A 778 39.60 17.85 4.31
C ARG A 778 40.63 17.08 3.48
N GLY A 779 41.00 17.61 2.32
CA GLY A 779 42.01 17.02 1.44
C GLY A 779 41.48 15.94 0.49
N LEU A 780 40.17 15.67 0.51
CA LEU A 780 39.56 14.74 -0.45
C LEU A 780 39.53 15.36 -1.86
N ALA A 781 39.77 14.54 -2.88
CA ALA A 781 39.76 14.92 -4.29
C ALA A 781 38.31 14.88 -4.81
N ALA A 782 37.65 16.03 -4.77
CA ALA A 782 36.32 16.23 -5.30
C ALA A 782 36.34 16.49 -6.81
N VAL A 783 35.16 16.41 -7.41
CA VAL A 783 34.94 16.66 -8.83
C VAL A 783 34.07 17.91 -8.96
N ARG A 784 34.67 19.01 -9.40
CA ARG A 784 34.01 20.30 -9.63
C ARG A 784 33.24 20.28 -10.94
N THR A 785 31.95 20.55 -10.83
CA THR A 785 30.99 20.65 -11.95
C THR A 785 30.45 22.08 -12.08
N ASN A 786 29.63 22.33 -13.10
CA ASN A 786 28.95 23.62 -13.28
C ASN A 786 27.50 23.52 -12.84
N ALA A 787 27.04 24.43 -11.99
CA ALA A 787 25.68 24.46 -11.45
C ALA A 787 24.63 24.53 -12.55
N ALA A 788 24.80 25.41 -13.55
CA ALA A 788 23.83 25.58 -14.63
C ALA A 788 23.69 24.30 -15.48
N LYS A 789 24.79 23.57 -15.69
CA LYS A 789 24.77 22.29 -16.41
C LYS A 789 24.08 21.20 -15.61
N GLN A 790 24.32 21.13 -14.29
CA GLN A 790 23.62 20.17 -13.44
C GLN A 790 22.11 20.42 -13.41
N GLU A 791 21.68 21.68 -13.39
CA GLU A 791 20.26 22.06 -13.44
C GLU A 791 19.59 21.61 -14.76
N ALA A 792 20.28 21.72 -15.89
CA ALA A 792 19.74 21.35 -17.20
C ALA A 792 19.81 19.84 -17.48
N ASP A 793 20.98 19.23 -17.25
CA ASP A 793 21.32 17.91 -17.78
C ASP A 793 21.50 16.84 -16.68
N GLY A 794 21.57 17.23 -15.41
CA GLY A 794 22.00 16.36 -14.31
C GLY A 794 23.51 16.14 -14.28
N THR A 795 23.97 15.11 -13.54
CA THR A 795 25.41 14.81 -13.40
C THR A 795 25.67 13.32 -13.62
N ILE A 796 26.47 12.96 -14.61
CA ILE A 796 26.91 11.58 -14.81
C ILE A 796 28.37 11.45 -14.38
N VAL A 797 28.62 10.58 -13.40
CA VAL A 797 29.96 10.24 -12.92
C VAL A 797 30.37 8.90 -13.53
N ASN A 798 31.18 8.94 -14.58
CA ASN A 798 31.77 7.74 -15.18
C ASN A 798 33.17 7.52 -14.63
N PHE A 799 33.43 6.30 -14.16
CA PHE A 799 34.73 5.97 -13.59
C PHE A 799 35.03 4.47 -13.66
N THR A 800 36.32 4.15 -13.61
CA THR A 800 36.82 2.78 -13.43
C THR A 800 37.61 2.70 -12.14
N CYS A 801 37.41 1.61 -11.40
CA CYS A 801 38.11 1.31 -10.15
C CYS A 801 38.53 -0.17 -10.11
N THR A 802 39.71 -0.46 -9.58
CA THR A 802 40.27 -1.84 -9.49
C THR A 802 39.98 -2.52 -8.16
N ALA A 803 39.44 -1.78 -7.20
CA ALA A 803 38.99 -2.26 -5.89
C ALA A 803 37.65 -1.59 -5.53
N PRO A 804 36.86 -2.15 -4.60
CA PRO A 804 35.64 -1.51 -4.13
C PRO A 804 35.91 -0.09 -3.60
N VAL A 805 35.04 0.86 -3.94
CA VAL A 805 35.13 2.27 -3.54
C VAL A 805 33.79 2.77 -3.00
N LYS A 806 33.84 3.92 -2.32
CA LYS A 806 32.66 4.68 -1.94
C LYS A 806 32.74 6.05 -2.59
N LEU A 807 31.72 6.42 -3.35
CA LEU A 807 31.53 7.77 -3.88
C LEU A 807 30.75 8.60 -2.85
N LEU A 808 31.30 9.76 -2.47
CA LEU A 808 30.68 10.71 -1.56
C LEU A 808 29.94 11.79 -2.36
N VAL A 809 28.64 11.96 -2.10
CA VAL A 809 27.81 12.98 -2.77
C VAL A 809 27.21 13.90 -1.71
N GLY A 810 27.34 15.21 -1.92
CA GLY A 810 26.78 16.25 -1.08
C GLY A 810 25.43 16.75 -1.61
N TYR A 811 24.38 16.64 -0.80
CA TYR A 811 23.05 17.18 -1.10
C TYR A 811 22.76 18.39 -0.22
N PHE A 812 22.26 19.46 -0.82
CA PHE A 812 21.91 20.70 -0.12
C PHE A 812 20.63 20.51 0.68
N ASN A 813 20.61 21.00 1.93
CA ASN A 813 19.44 20.93 2.81
C ASN A 813 18.42 22.03 2.45
N THR A 814 17.75 21.86 1.31
CA THR A 814 16.77 22.80 0.78
C THR A 814 15.65 22.08 0.03
N ARG A 815 14.50 22.76 -0.11
CA ARG A 815 13.35 22.31 -0.91
C ARG A 815 13.29 22.94 -2.31
N ASP A 816 14.24 23.82 -2.62
CA ASP A 816 14.33 24.52 -3.91
C ASP A 816 14.63 23.54 -5.06
N GLN A 817 13.85 23.61 -6.13
CA GLN A 817 13.92 22.70 -7.28
C GLN A 817 15.22 22.81 -8.09
N ARG A 818 15.99 23.90 -7.94
CA ARG A 818 17.31 24.04 -8.57
C ARG A 818 18.36 23.09 -7.99
N TYR A 819 18.08 22.49 -6.84
CA TYR A 819 18.99 21.55 -6.18
C TYR A 819 18.48 20.13 -6.39
N LEU A 820 19.43 19.21 -6.59
CA LEU A 820 19.10 17.80 -6.68
C LEU A 820 18.57 17.34 -5.33
N LYS A 821 17.39 16.71 -5.32
CA LYS A 821 16.83 16.13 -4.10
C LYS A 821 17.61 14.86 -3.73
N ALA A 822 17.82 14.68 -2.42
CA ALA A 822 18.42 13.44 -1.92
C ALA A 822 17.52 12.23 -2.29
N PRO A 823 18.12 11.05 -2.56
CA PRO A 823 17.37 9.84 -2.89
C PRO A 823 16.37 9.46 -1.78
N ARG A 824 15.13 9.11 -2.14
CA ARG A 824 14.06 8.72 -1.20
C ARG A 824 13.30 7.51 -1.72
N LEU A 825 13.11 6.52 -0.85
CA LEU A 825 12.47 5.25 -1.22
C LEU A 825 10.95 5.35 -1.37
N GLU A 826 10.29 6.37 -0.78
CA GLU A 826 8.85 6.58 -0.91
C GLU A 826 8.38 6.82 -2.35
N ASN A 827 9.27 7.33 -3.20
CA ASN A 827 8.97 7.67 -4.58
C ASN A 827 10.00 7.14 -5.59
N ASP A 828 11.12 6.59 -5.13
CA ASP A 828 12.11 5.92 -5.97
C ASP A 828 12.58 4.62 -5.32
N ALA A 829 12.03 3.49 -5.75
CA ALA A 829 12.46 2.15 -5.35
C ALA A 829 13.97 1.86 -5.53
N ASN A 830 14.66 2.58 -6.41
CA ASN A 830 16.11 2.46 -6.66
C ASN A 830 16.95 3.44 -5.82
N ALA A 831 16.33 4.28 -4.98
CA ALA A 831 17.00 5.28 -4.15
C ALA A 831 18.04 4.71 -3.18
N ASN A 832 18.10 3.39 -3.02
CA ASN A 832 19.06 2.69 -2.16
C ASN A 832 19.86 1.60 -2.90
N GLU A 833 19.92 1.62 -4.24
CA GLU A 833 20.71 0.68 -5.06
C GLU A 833 22.18 0.56 -4.58
N PHE A 834 22.80 1.70 -4.24
CA PHE A 834 24.18 1.83 -3.77
C PHE A 834 24.30 2.09 -2.26
N GLY A 835 23.21 2.03 -1.49
CA GLY A 835 23.22 2.35 -0.06
C GLY A 835 23.11 3.86 0.26
N GLN A 836 22.61 4.66 -0.68
CA GLN A 836 22.75 6.11 -0.75
C GLN A 836 21.59 6.94 -0.18
N ASP A 837 20.50 6.33 0.27
CA ASP A 837 19.32 7.03 0.80
C ASP A 837 19.60 7.70 2.16
N GLU A 838 20.46 7.09 2.97
CA GLU A 838 20.80 7.56 4.31
C GLU A 838 21.85 8.69 4.29
N ILE A 839 21.58 9.75 5.06
CA ILE A 839 22.57 10.75 5.40
C ILE A 839 23.64 10.08 6.27
N ARG A 840 24.91 10.15 5.84
CA ARG A 840 26.06 9.66 6.60
C ARG A 840 26.65 10.76 7.47
N ILE A 841 26.80 11.97 6.94
CA ILE A 841 27.23 13.11 7.76
C ILE A 841 26.25 14.25 7.51
N ALA A 842 25.43 14.57 8.51
CA ALA A 842 24.50 15.69 8.42
C ALA A 842 25.25 17.01 8.66
N ASN A 843 24.84 18.08 7.98
CA ASN A 843 25.43 19.42 8.10
C ASN A 843 26.97 19.43 7.93
N ALA A 844 27.48 18.60 7.04
CA ALA A 844 28.91 18.29 6.92
C ALA A 844 29.74 19.40 6.25
N LEU A 845 29.12 20.23 5.41
CA LEU A 845 29.75 21.41 4.81
C LEU A 845 28.84 22.65 4.93
N VAL A 846 29.47 23.80 5.10
CA VAL A 846 28.87 25.14 5.02
C VAL A 846 29.50 25.85 3.82
N ILE A 847 28.67 26.43 2.97
CA ILE A 847 29.09 27.09 1.72
C ILE A 847 28.51 28.49 1.69
N SER A 848 29.30 29.47 1.23
CA SER A 848 28.89 30.87 1.20
C SER A 848 27.60 31.07 0.39
N GLY A 849 26.59 31.66 1.01
CA GLY A 849 25.31 31.98 0.38
C GLY A 849 24.42 30.77 0.05
N LEU A 850 24.78 29.54 0.48
CA LEU A 850 24.01 28.32 0.23
C LEU A 850 23.61 27.63 1.54
N THR A 851 22.63 26.73 1.47
CA THR A 851 22.22 25.93 2.64
C THR A 851 23.28 24.88 3.00
N PRO A 852 23.32 24.40 4.26
CA PRO A 852 24.20 23.32 4.67
C PRO A 852 24.08 22.08 3.78
N VAL A 853 25.15 21.28 3.70
CA VAL A 853 25.24 20.11 2.84
C VAL A 853 25.34 18.83 3.67
N ASN A 854 24.51 17.85 3.35
CA ASN A 854 24.55 16.50 3.89
C ASN A 854 25.35 15.58 2.98
N VAL A 855 26.17 14.70 3.56
CA VAL A 855 26.96 13.70 2.80
C VAL A 855 26.23 12.38 2.76
N HIS A 856 26.04 11.86 1.54
CA HIS A 856 25.54 10.52 1.24
C HIS A 856 26.65 9.67 0.64
N VAL A 857 26.57 8.35 0.83
CA VAL A 857 27.60 7.39 0.38
C VAL A 857 27.00 6.41 -0.61
N PHE A 858 27.63 6.30 -1.77
CA PHE A 858 27.33 5.32 -2.80
C PHE A 858 28.43 4.25 -2.76
N SER A 859 28.09 3.03 -2.36
CA SER A 859 29.04 1.91 -2.29
C SER A 859 29.07 1.16 -3.61
N VAL A 860 30.27 0.97 -4.16
CA VAL A 860 30.47 0.45 -5.52
C VAL A 860 31.56 -0.60 -5.53
N SER A 861 31.33 -1.72 -6.22
CA SER A 861 32.30 -2.80 -6.41
C SER A 861 33.41 -2.40 -7.40
N ALA A 862 34.48 -3.20 -7.51
CA ALA A 862 35.49 -3.00 -8.54
C ALA A 862 34.86 -3.16 -9.95
N GLY A 863 35.27 -2.32 -10.91
CA GLY A 863 34.76 -2.33 -12.28
C GLY A 863 34.67 -0.95 -12.91
N THR A 864 34.02 -0.91 -14.07
CA THR A 864 33.65 0.33 -14.77
C THR A 864 32.19 0.65 -14.48
N HIS A 865 31.95 1.87 -14.01
CA HIS A 865 30.66 2.31 -13.51
C HIS A 865 30.26 3.63 -14.15
N SER A 866 28.95 3.78 -14.33
CA SER A 866 28.30 5.03 -14.72
C SER A 866 27.19 5.30 -13.71
N ILE A 867 27.37 6.31 -12.87
CA ILE A 867 26.38 6.73 -11.87
C ILE A 867 25.77 8.04 -12.35
N SER A 868 24.49 7.99 -12.72
CA SER A 868 23.71 9.17 -13.06
C SER A 868 23.06 9.73 -11.80
N LEU A 869 23.39 10.98 -11.49
CA LEU A 869 22.71 11.81 -10.51
C LEU A 869 21.72 12.69 -11.30
N GLY A 870 20.47 12.77 -10.84
CA GLY A 870 19.41 13.49 -11.53
C GLY A 870 19.68 15.00 -11.72
N ARG A 871 18.72 15.72 -12.31
CA ARG A 871 18.81 17.17 -12.52
C ARG A 871 18.83 17.94 -11.19
N GLY A 872 19.68 18.97 -11.14
CA GLY A 872 19.83 19.89 -10.01
C GLY A 872 21.22 19.91 -9.39
N ARG A 873 21.52 20.98 -8.66
CA ARG A 873 22.83 21.22 -8.01
C ARG A 873 23.11 20.16 -6.93
N CYS A 874 24.29 19.53 -7.00
CA CYS A 874 24.85 18.64 -5.99
C CYS A 874 26.37 18.66 -6.02
N LEU A 875 27.02 18.17 -4.96
CA LEU A 875 28.48 18.10 -4.87
C LEU A 875 28.97 16.67 -5.07
N VAL A 876 29.94 16.46 -5.95
CA VAL A 876 30.66 15.20 -6.06
C VAL A 876 31.93 15.32 -5.22
N LEU A 877 31.85 14.92 -3.94
CA LEU A 877 32.87 15.21 -2.93
C LEU A 877 34.12 14.34 -3.08
N GLY A 878 34.05 13.24 -3.82
CA GLY A 878 35.19 12.39 -4.16
C GLY A 878 34.99 10.92 -3.83
N PHE A 879 36.08 10.16 -3.89
CA PHE A 879 36.07 8.71 -3.72
C PHE A 879 36.97 8.30 -2.56
N ILE A 880 36.49 7.38 -1.73
CA ILE A 880 37.25 6.78 -0.62
C ILE A 880 37.31 5.25 -0.78
N PRO A 881 38.31 4.55 -0.20
CA PRO A 881 38.36 3.09 -0.24
C PRO A 881 37.07 2.47 0.32
N GLY A 882 36.56 1.41 -0.32
CA GLY A 882 35.31 0.76 0.11
C GLY A 882 35.37 0.20 1.54
N THR A 883 36.57 -0.17 2.00
CA THR A 883 36.84 -0.64 3.37
C THR A 883 36.90 0.49 4.41
N GLN A 884 37.05 1.76 3.98
CA GLN A 884 37.11 2.87 4.91
C GLN A 884 35.73 3.11 5.54
N ALA A 885 35.66 3.03 6.87
CA ALA A 885 34.43 3.29 7.61
C ALA A 885 34.06 4.76 7.52
N VAL A 886 32.77 5.04 7.28
CA VAL A 886 32.18 6.37 7.35
C VAL A 886 31.22 6.33 8.53
N LYS A 887 31.53 7.09 9.58
CA LYS A 887 30.68 7.16 10.77
C LYS A 887 29.41 7.95 10.45
N THR A 888 28.28 7.51 10.98
CA THR A 888 27.04 8.28 10.89
C THR A 888 26.94 9.26 12.05
N TYR A 889 26.88 10.56 11.78
CA TYR A 889 26.70 11.59 12.80
C TYR A 889 26.18 12.92 12.21
N ASP A 890 25.67 13.81 13.06
CA ASP A 890 25.46 15.22 12.71
C ASP A 890 26.70 16.01 13.10
N ALA A 891 27.29 16.70 12.12
CA ALA A 891 28.50 17.47 12.35
C ALA A 891 28.31 18.65 13.30
N ALA A 892 27.05 19.08 13.53
CA ALA A 892 26.73 20.24 14.35
C ALA A 892 27.60 21.46 14.01
N LEU A 893 27.98 21.60 12.73
CA LEU A 893 28.49 22.86 12.19
C LEU A 893 27.39 23.95 12.23
N THR A 894 26.18 23.55 12.60
CA THR A 894 25.02 24.34 13.01
C THR A 894 24.70 24.07 14.49
N ASN A 895 24.21 25.06 15.25
CA ASN A 895 24.08 25.07 16.73
C ASN A 895 23.09 24.04 17.37
N GLU A 896 22.81 22.88 16.78
CA GLU A 896 21.85 21.90 17.34
C GLU A 896 22.55 20.77 18.10
N ARG A 897 22.15 20.57 19.37
CA ARG A 897 22.67 19.50 20.24
C ARG A 897 21.94 18.17 20.04
N ASP A 898 22.68 17.07 20.02
CA ASP A 898 22.18 15.71 19.80
C ASP A 898 22.48 14.77 21.00
N VAL A 899 21.58 13.82 21.26
CA VAL A 899 21.64 12.84 22.36
C VAL A 899 21.56 11.38 21.88
N ASP A 900 21.59 11.13 20.57
CA ASP A 900 21.55 9.76 20.00
C ASP A 900 22.70 8.86 20.46
N TRP A 901 23.85 9.46 20.79
CA TRP A 901 25.04 8.76 21.25
C TRP A 901 24.79 7.92 22.52
N LEU A 902 23.76 8.25 23.31
CA LEU A 902 23.34 7.48 24.49
C LEU A 902 22.97 6.02 24.16
N PHE A 903 22.66 5.71 22.90
CA PHE A 903 22.19 4.39 22.47
C PHE A 903 23.20 3.62 21.62
N ASN A 904 24.40 4.13 21.40
CA ASN A 904 25.44 3.51 20.58
C ASN A 904 26.47 2.72 21.40
#